data_AF-A0A7C8NC19-F1
#
_entry.id   AF-A0A7C8NC19-F1
#
_cell.length_a   1.000
_cell.length_b   1.000
_cell.length_c   1.000
_cell.angle_alpha   90.00
_cell.angle_beta   90.00
_cell.angle_gamma   90.00
#
_symmetry.space_group_name_H-M   'P 1'
#
loop_
_entity.id
_entity.type
_entity.pdbx_description
1 polymer ?
#
loop_
_entity_poly.entity_id
_entity_poly.type
_entity_poly.pdbx_seq_one_letter_code
_entity_poly.pdbx_strand_id
1 'polypeptide(L)'
;MLHEIIEKRKADLRGSTLKEMGESRDLLTYMLEESEMHRQQTGQEPWTTETIIGHLLNFTSAGHESTATSLSWALYVLSTRHEIQDHLRAEIQGLLKCSAKPTLDEINGLPYLHNFVREVLRVYAPSLMSPRQASKDLVIEGVYIPKGTRVDLHMPLIHHHKGVWGADASVFRPERWEELTGDSASLYAFQAFIQGPRICPGKNFAVVEIKAMLIELVSKWRFIGIESSENRDQKGESDENIERELLLNGEEAIGRGIKLANPTLTYRPASGLYAVLDFAKSVEENYENAKYWEFEKLLGAGGYGVAILAREKEYIGAHRKRIAIKLAQPAGVRALQKEIEWLKRLNGAKHIVEMRAYCDDLIAASKEAEKRDKLTETIENAFANFGKLETVPPITAFDTLAGVKGPALGLEYIEGGDLLHFIYLKLRPKEERPPNRVLWSLFFCFVRATIGMAYPIGAPIGTPAILETIPDDGRPARHMVHGDLALRNVMIGPGDDLDEHYAGQTLKLIDFGLAFDYLIPRNAPQDNIYDCAEMIVNLFDTHPMRKVIVRWENIDTRAGAIIPMDGEEDPLPKVDLELRRLIARCMDTSPYRRPPLEEVLRITTHAVLTRKPDSFPEPRRETDSAIREWWQQFMYNA
;
A
#
# COMPACT_ATOMS: atom_id res chain seq x y z
N MET A 1 3.16 15.73 17.19
CA MET A 1 4.08 15.45 16.06
C MET A 1 5.31 16.36 16.01
N LEU A 2 5.27 17.63 15.56
CA LEU A 2 6.49 18.44 15.42
C LEU A 2 7.18 18.77 16.76
N HIS A 3 6.41 19.03 17.82
CA HIS A 3 6.94 19.18 19.17
C HIS A 3 7.70 17.93 19.63
N GLU A 4 7.13 16.74 19.42
CA GLU A 4 7.78 15.46 19.75
C GLU A 4 9.06 15.24 18.93
N ILE A 5 9.06 15.59 17.64
CA ILE A 5 10.26 15.50 16.78
C ILE A 5 11.37 16.41 17.32
N ILE A 6 11.02 17.63 17.74
CA ILE A 6 11.98 18.58 18.34
C ILE A 6 12.53 18.04 19.66
N GLU A 7 11.67 17.57 20.56
CA GLU A 7 12.11 17.04 21.86
C GLU A 7 12.94 15.76 21.72
N LYS A 8 12.57 14.88 20.79
CA LYS A 8 13.38 13.72 20.43
C LYS A 8 14.76 14.16 19.91
N ARG A 9 14.81 15.09 18.97
CA ARG A 9 16.10 15.56 18.42
C ARG A 9 16.96 16.27 19.46
N LYS A 10 16.37 17.01 20.40
CA LYS A 10 17.09 17.55 21.57
C LYS A 10 17.67 16.46 22.46
N ALA A 11 16.93 15.37 22.68
CA ALA A 11 17.43 14.22 23.44
C ALA A 11 18.60 13.54 22.71
N ASP A 12 18.49 13.33 21.40
CA ASP A 12 19.52 12.73 20.56
C ASP A 12 20.83 13.55 20.57
N LEU A 13 20.71 14.89 20.54
CA LEU A 13 21.85 15.82 20.64
C LEU A 13 22.55 15.74 22.01
N ARG A 14 21.80 15.62 23.11
CA ARG A 14 22.38 15.49 24.46
C ARG A 14 23.08 14.14 24.67
N GLY A 15 22.59 13.07 24.05
CA GLY A 15 23.10 11.72 24.20
C GLY A 15 24.36 11.37 23.39
N SER A 16 24.92 12.31 22.61
CA SER A 16 25.99 12.05 21.61
C SER A 16 25.65 10.98 20.55
N THR A 17 24.37 10.60 20.44
CA THR A 17 23.88 9.45 19.68
C THR A 17 23.89 9.69 18.16
N LEU A 18 23.91 10.96 17.74
CA LEU A 18 23.98 11.35 16.32
C LEU A 18 25.29 10.93 15.64
N LYS A 19 26.40 10.78 16.37
CA LYS A 19 27.67 10.27 15.81
C LYS A 19 27.63 8.78 15.51
N GLU A 20 26.79 8.01 16.21
CA GLU A 20 26.73 6.55 16.12
C GLU A 20 25.69 6.06 15.08
N MET A 21 24.68 6.88 14.78
CA MET A 21 23.55 6.47 13.92
C MET A 21 23.75 6.70 12.41
N GLY A 22 24.83 7.37 11.99
CA GLY A 22 25.06 7.67 10.57
C GLY A 22 23.99 8.59 9.93
N GLU A 23 23.13 9.22 10.73
CA GLU A 23 22.10 10.13 10.25
C GLU A 23 22.72 11.44 9.75
N SER A 24 22.33 11.85 8.53
CA SER A 24 22.69 13.13 7.94
C SER A 24 22.17 14.28 8.81
N ARG A 25 23.06 15.18 9.25
CA ARG A 25 22.68 16.43 9.95
C ARG A 25 21.68 17.22 9.11
N ASP A 26 20.50 17.47 9.66
CA ASP A 26 19.39 18.16 9.00
C ASP A 26 19.18 19.57 9.55
N LEU A 27 18.26 20.32 8.94
CA LEU A 27 17.96 21.70 9.31
C LEU A 27 17.56 21.85 10.80
N LEU A 28 16.77 20.91 11.33
CA LEU A 28 16.38 20.93 12.74
C LEU A 28 17.60 20.77 13.66
N THR A 29 18.55 19.91 13.28
CA THR A 29 19.81 19.74 14.01
C THR A 29 20.57 21.05 14.10
N TYR A 30 20.80 21.71 12.95
CA TYR A 30 21.50 22.99 12.92
C TYR A 30 20.80 24.07 13.74
N MET A 31 19.47 24.11 13.68
CA MET A 31 18.70 25.08 14.45
C MET A 31 18.85 24.84 15.97
N LEU A 32 18.80 23.58 16.42
CA LEU A 32 18.94 23.27 17.84
C LEU A 32 20.37 23.53 18.36
N GLU A 33 21.39 23.21 17.56
CA GLU A 33 22.79 23.48 17.91
C GLU A 33 23.08 24.98 17.96
N GLU A 34 22.58 25.77 17.01
CA GLU A 34 22.72 27.23 17.06
C GLU A 34 22.01 27.81 18.29
N SER A 35 20.81 27.32 18.60
CA SER A 35 20.06 27.75 19.79
C SER A 35 20.84 27.50 21.08
N GLU A 36 21.44 26.31 21.19
CA GLU A 36 22.26 25.93 22.33
C GLU A 36 23.56 26.75 22.40
N MET A 37 24.25 26.95 21.29
CA MET A 37 25.46 27.79 21.24
C MET A 37 25.16 29.24 21.67
N HIS A 38 24.06 29.81 21.19
CA HIS A 38 23.66 31.17 21.55
C HIS A 38 23.29 31.28 23.04
N ARG A 39 22.59 30.28 23.57
CA ARG A 39 22.27 30.16 25.00
C ARG A 39 23.54 30.09 25.84
N GLN A 40 24.54 29.33 25.43
CA GLN A 40 25.83 29.23 26.13
C GLN A 40 26.63 30.54 26.10
N GLN A 41 26.56 31.30 25.01
CA GLN A 41 27.30 32.55 24.86
C GLN A 41 26.64 33.75 25.53
N THR A 42 25.31 33.82 25.53
CA THR A 42 24.55 35.02 25.90
C THR A 42 23.62 34.81 27.11
N GLY A 43 23.36 33.56 27.50
CA GLY A 43 22.35 33.19 28.49
C GLY A 43 20.91 33.32 27.99
N GLN A 44 20.70 33.66 26.73
CA GLN A 44 19.38 33.87 26.12
C GLN A 44 19.06 32.77 25.12
N GLU A 45 17.79 32.35 25.07
CA GLU A 45 17.32 31.45 24.03
C GLU A 45 16.95 32.27 22.78
N PRO A 46 17.62 32.05 21.62
CA PRO A 46 17.34 32.84 20.43
C PRO A 46 15.98 32.51 19.81
N TRP A 47 15.51 31.27 19.96
CA TRP A 47 14.26 30.79 19.36
C TRP A 47 13.44 29.96 20.34
N THR A 48 12.14 30.26 20.44
CA THR A 48 11.20 29.38 21.14
C THR A 48 10.92 28.13 20.31
N THR A 49 10.40 27.07 20.93
CA THR A 49 9.96 25.86 20.20
C THR A 49 8.95 26.20 19.10
N GLU A 50 8.05 27.14 19.35
CA GLU A 50 7.04 27.62 18.40
C GLU A 50 7.70 28.35 17.23
N THR A 51 8.78 29.09 17.49
CA THR A 51 9.57 29.76 16.43
C THR A 51 10.26 28.72 15.54
N ILE A 52 10.82 27.67 16.14
CA ILE A 52 11.42 26.54 15.40
C ILE A 52 10.36 25.86 14.53
N ILE A 53 9.19 25.56 15.08
CA ILE A 53 8.07 24.97 14.34
C ILE A 53 7.65 25.86 13.17
N GLY A 54 7.50 27.16 13.42
CA GLY A 54 7.15 28.13 12.38
C GLY A 54 8.15 28.14 11.23
N HIS A 55 9.45 28.11 11.54
CA HIS A 55 10.50 27.99 10.52
C HIS A 55 10.43 26.67 9.76
N LEU A 56 10.32 25.53 10.44
CA LEU A 56 10.22 24.21 9.79
C LEU A 56 9.03 24.16 8.81
N LEU A 57 7.85 24.62 9.25
CA LEU A 57 6.67 24.68 8.40
C LEU A 57 6.87 25.59 7.19
N ASN A 58 7.52 26.75 7.39
CA ASN A 58 7.83 27.66 6.30
C ASN A 58 8.79 27.04 5.27
N PHE A 59 9.84 26.33 5.71
CA PHE A 59 10.75 25.62 4.81
C PHE A 59 10.07 24.46 4.06
N THR A 60 9.24 23.67 4.75
CA THR A 60 8.48 22.58 4.12
C THR A 60 7.49 23.12 3.10
N SER A 61 6.73 24.16 3.43
CA SER A 61 5.79 24.78 2.50
C SER A 61 6.50 25.35 1.27
N ALA A 62 7.61 26.07 1.46
CA ALA A 62 8.40 26.65 0.38
C ALA A 62 9.01 25.59 -0.55
N GLY A 63 9.54 24.50 0.01
CA GLY A 63 10.14 23.39 -0.74
C GLY A 63 9.12 22.47 -1.43
N HIS A 64 7.94 22.29 -0.84
CA HIS A 64 6.93 21.37 -1.38
C HIS A 64 6.24 21.94 -2.63
N GLU A 65 5.55 23.07 -2.49
CA GLU A 65 4.65 23.58 -3.53
C GLU A 65 5.41 23.99 -4.79
N SER A 66 6.54 24.67 -4.62
CA SER A 66 7.35 25.18 -5.74
C SER A 66 8.02 24.05 -6.54
N THR A 67 8.60 23.05 -5.86
CA THR A 67 9.21 21.88 -6.52
C THR A 67 8.15 21.02 -7.20
N ALA A 68 7.03 20.72 -6.52
CA ALA A 68 5.95 19.90 -7.09
C ALA A 68 5.32 20.56 -8.32
N THR A 69 5.08 21.88 -8.27
CA THR A 69 4.60 22.65 -9.43
C THR A 69 5.61 22.61 -10.57
N SER A 70 6.91 22.80 -10.29
CA SER A 70 7.96 22.72 -11.31
C SER A 70 8.01 21.35 -12.00
N LEU A 71 7.95 20.28 -11.21
CA LEU A 71 7.93 18.91 -11.72
C LEU A 71 6.68 18.64 -12.55
N SER A 72 5.52 19.14 -12.11
CA SER A 72 4.25 18.97 -12.83
C SER A 72 4.32 19.60 -14.23
N TRP A 73 4.83 20.83 -14.33
CA TRP A 73 5.05 21.49 -15.62
C TRP A 73 6.12 20.81 -16.47
N ALA A 74 7.20 20.31 -15.85
CA ALA A 74 8.20 19.52 -16.55
C ALA A 74 7.56 18.26 -17.17
N LEU A 75 6.76 17.52 -16.40
CA LEU A 75 6.07 16.32 -16.90
C LEU A 75 5.03 16.66 -17.98
N TYR A 76 4.32 17.79 -17.85
CA TYR A 76 3.41 18.28 -18.88
C TYR A 76 4.14 18.52 -20.20
N VAL A 77 5.25 19.26 -20.17
CA VAL A 77 6.08 19.51 -21.35
C VAL A 77 6.56 18.20 -21.97
N LEU A 78 7.10 17.28 -21.16
CA LEU A 78 7.57 15.99 -21.66
C LEU A 78 6.44 15.18 -22.29
N SER A 79 5.23 15.25 -21.74
CA SER A 79 4.05 14.52 -22.23
C SER A 79 3.48 15.07 -23.54
N THR A 80 3.76 16.33 -23.87
CA THR A 80 3.23 17.06 -25.04
C THR A 80 4.29 17.32 -26.12
N ARG A 81 5.58 17.18 -25.79
CA ARG A 81 6.73 17.43 -26.67
C ARG A 81 7.70 16.26 -26.62
N HIS A 82 7.41 15.23 -27.43
CA HIS A 82 8.16 13.97 -27.39
C HIS A 82 9.62 14.10 -27.86
N GLU A 83 9.90 15.01 -28.78
CA GLU A 83 11.25 15.33 -29.24
C GLU A 83 12.15 15.82 -28.10
N ILE A 84 11.61 16.69 -27.22
CA ILE A 84 12.32 17.17 -26.03
C ILE A 84 12.52 16.03 -25.04
N GLN A 85 11.49 15.19 -24.86
CA GLN A 85 11.56 14.03 -23.97
C GLN A 85 12.60 13.00 -24.42
N ASP A 86 12.68 12.72 -25.72
CA ASP A 86 13.61 11.76 -26.30
C ASP A 86 15.05 12.28 -26.25
N HIS A 87 15.29 13.58 -26.48
CA HIS A 87 16.60 14.22 -26.29
C HIS A 87 17.05 14.17 -24.82
N LEU A 88 16.18 14.56 -23.89
CA LEU A 88 16.47 14.51 -22.45
C LEU A 88 16.80 13.09 -21.99
N ARG A 89 16.01 12.11 -22.44
CA ARG A 89 16.23 10.69 -22.14
C ARG A 89 17.58 10.21 -22.65
N ALA A 90 17.98 10.60 -23.86
CA ALA A 90 19.26 10.17 -24.44
C ALA A 90 20.45 10.61 -23.58
N GLU A 91 20.45 11.87 -23.12
CA GLU A 91 21.50 12.39 -22.23
C GLU A 91 21.52 11.65 -20.88
N ILE A 92 20.36 11.49 -20.24
CA ILE A 92 20.23 10.79 -18.95
C ILE A 92 20.69 9.32 -19.06
N GLN A 93 20.30 8.62 -20.13
CA GLN A 93 20.72 7.24 -20.38
C GLN A 93 22.22 7.14 -20.65
N GLY A 94 22.83 8.16 -21.26
CA GLY A 94 24.28 8.26 -21.42
C GLY A 94 25.00 8.26 -20.07
N LEU A 95 24.51 9.07 -19.12
CA LEU A 95 25.04 9.10 -17.75
C LEU A 95 24.87 7.76 -17.04
N LEU A 96 23.66 7.19 -17.05
CA LEU A 96 23.34 5.99 -16.28
C LEU A 96 24.07 4.73 -16.78
N LYS A 97 24.51 4.71 -18.05
CA LYS A 97 25.40 3.66 -18.57
C LYS A 97 26.79 3.69 -17.93
N CYS A 98 27.26 4.87 -17.51
CA CYS A 98 28.58 5.06 -16.91
C CYS A 98 28.51 5.00 -15.37
N SER A 99 27.41 5.50 -14.79
CA SER A 99 27.22 5.61 -13.34
C SER A 99 25.78 5.23 -12.96
N ALA A 100 25.60 4.01 -12.44
CA ALA A 100 24.28 3.51 -12.05
C ALA A 100 23.67 4.26 -10.84
N LYS A 101 24.52 4.93 -10.05
CA LYS A 101 24.13 5.79 -8.92
C LYS A 101 24.91 7.10 -9.05
N PRO A 102 24.47 8.03 -9.92
CA PRO A 102 25.23 9.22 -10.21
C PRO A 102 25.35 10.13 -8.98
N THR A 103 26.53 10.68 -8.80
CA THR A 103 26.85 11.71 -7.81
C THR A 103 26.23 13.05 -8.22
N LEU A 104 26.16 13.99 -7.27
CA LEU A 104 25.66 15.34 -7.54
C LEU A 104 26.45 16.05 -8.66
N ASP A 105 27.77 15.88 -8.70
CA ASP A 105 28.61 16.50 -9.72
C ASP A 105 28.34 15.93 -11.11
N GLU A 106 28.14 14.61 -11.21
CA GLU A 106 27.76 13.94 -12.45
C GLU A 106 26.37 14.40 -12.95
N ILE A 107 25.39 14.56 -12.05
CA ILE A 107 24.07 15.11 -12.38
C ILE A 107 24.17 16.57 -12.85
N ASN A 108 25.06 17.36 -12.24
CA ASN A 108 25.29 18.74 -12.63
C ASN A 108 26.02 18.86 -13.97
N GLY A 109 26.76 17.82 -14.38
CA GLY A 109 27.43 17.74 -15.67
C GLY A 109 26.52 17.47 -16.87
N LEU A 110 25.19 17.36 -16.69
CA LEU A 110 24.23 17.17 -17.78
C LEU A 110 23.71 18.52 -18.33
N PRO A 111 24.28 19.05 -19.44
CA PRO A 111 23.94 20.37 -19.95
C PRO A 111 22.49 20.49 -20.42
N TYR A 112 21.95 19.48 -21.12
CA TYR A 112 20.60 19.55 -21.65
C TYR A 112 19.55 19.45 -20.55
N LEU A 113 19.73 18.56 -19.56
CA LEU A 113 18.90 18.52 -18.34
C LEU A 113 18.93 19.85 -17.60
N HIS A 114 20.11 20.50 -17.50
CA HIS A 114 20.22 21.81 -16.88
C HIS A 114 19.42 22.88 -17.64
N ASN A 115 19.55 22.91 -18.96
CA ASN A 115 18.83 23.85 -19.83
C ASN A 115 17.32 23.59 -19.81
N PHE A 116 16.89 22.32 -19.82
CA PHE A 116 15.50 21.92 -19.71
C PHE A 116 14.87 22.43 -18.41
N VAL A 117 15.53 22.21 -17.25
CA VAL A 117 15.02 22.69 -15.96
C VAL A 117 14.93 24.22 -15.92
N ARG A 118 15.92 24.94 -16.47
CA ARG A 118 15.87 26.40 -16.56
C ARG A 118 14.71 26.89 -17.43
N GLU A 119 14.44 26.19 -18.53
CA GLU A 119 13.34 26.54 -19.44
C GLU A 119 11.96 26.27 -18.83
N VAL A 120 11.80 25.16 -18.09
CA VAL A 120 10.59 24.90 -17.27
C VAL A 120 10.34 26.05 -16.32
N LEU A 121 11.36 26.46 -15.55
CA LEU A 121 11.23 27.52 -14.57
C LEU A 121 11.02 28.92 -15.18
N ARG A 122 11.41 29.12 -16.44
CA ARG A 122 11.21 30.37 -17.18
C ARG A 122 9.79 30.45 -17.75
N VAL A 123 9.37 29.42 -18.50
CA VAL A 123 8.07 29.41 -19.16
C VAL A 123 6.94 29.23 -18.14
N TYR A 124 7.14 28.34 -17.16
CA TYR A 124 6.16 27.96 -16.15
C TYR A 124 6.66 28.29 -14.74
N ALA A 125 6.85 29.58 -14.47
CA ALA A 125 7.36 30.06 -13.19
C ALA A 125 6.43 29.65 -12.02
N PRO A 126 6.91 28.84 -11.05
CA PRO A 126 6.08 28.44 -9.90
C PRO A 126 5.72 29.61 -8.98
N SER A 127 6.56 30.64 -8.95
CA SER A 127 6.31 31.89 -8.23
C SER A 127 5.94 32.99 -9.22
N LEU A 128 4.77 33.62 -9.00
CA LEU A 128 4.22 34.61 -9.93
C LEU A 128 4.58 36.06 -9.58
N MET A 129 4.73 36.37 -8.29
CA MET A 129 5.07 37.72 -7.82
C MET A 129 6.00 37.72 -6.61
N SER A 130 6.82 38.76 -6.48
CA SER A 130 7.65 39.02 -5.29
C SER A 130 7.47 40.48 -4.83
N PRO A 131 6.63 40.74 -3.81
CA PRO A 131 6.33 42.10 -3.35
C PRO A 131 7.50 42.72 -2.58
N ARG A 132 7.65 44.04 -2.70
CA ARG A 132 8.54 44.89 -1.89
C ARG A 132 7.75 46.12 -1.42
N GLN A 133 8.21 46.75 -0.35
CA GLN A 133 7.71 48.06 0.08
C GLN A 133 8.85 49.06 0.09
N ALA A 134 8.66 50.22 -0.53
CA ALA A 134 9.64 51.29 -0.53
C ALA A 134 9.86 51.79 0.91
N SER A 135 11.06 51.60 1.46
CA SER A 135 11.40 52.03 2.83
C SER A 135 11.65 53.54 2.94
N LYS A 136 11.91 54.17 1.80
CA LYS A 136 12.13 55.62 1.62
C LYS A 136 11.69 56.02 0.21
N ASP A 137 11.59 57.32 -0.02
CA ASP A 137 11.41 57.88 -1.36
C ASP A 137 12.62 57.53 -2.24
N LEU A 138 12.35 57.12 -3.47
CA LEU A 138 13.38 56.71 -4.43
C LEU A 138 12.96 56.98 -5.87
N VAL A 139 13.92 57.14 -6.77
CA VAL A 139 13.70 57.30 -8.20
C VAL A 139 14.35 56.11 -8.91
N ILE A 140 13.58 55.32 -9.67
CA ILE A 140 14.08 54.21 -10.50
C ILE A 140 13.76 54.54 -11.95
N GLU A 141 14.79 54.59 -12.81
CA GLU A 141 14.62 54.90 -14.24
C GLU A 141 13.79 56.18 -14.49
N GLY A 142 13.99 57.22 -13.66
CA GLY A 142 13.23 58.48 -13.74
C GLY A 142 11.83 58.45 -13.12
N VAL A 143 11.35 57.30 -12.63
CA VAL A 143 10.05 57.16 -11.95
C VAL A 143 10.21 57.38 -10.45
N TYR A 144 9.56 58.42 -9.92
CA TYR A 144 9.51 58.68 -8.48
C TYR A 144 8.55 57.70 -7.78
N ILE A 145 9.05 57.03 -6.76
CA ILE A 145 8.34 56.04 -5.95
C ILE A 145 8.35 56.53 -4.50
N PRO A 146 7.20 56.95 -3.95
CA PRO A 146 7.09 57.38 -2.57
C PRO A 146 7.38 56.25 -1.57
N LYS A 147 7.88 56.60 -0.39
CA LYS A 147 7.95 55.71 0.77
C LYS A 147 6.58 55.08 1.05
N GLY A 148 6.58 53.80 1.37
CA GLY A 148 5.39 53.03 1.68
C GLY A 148 4.73 52.38 0.46
N THR A 149 5.09 52.78 -0.76
CA THR A 149 4.59 52.19 -2.00
C THR A 149 4.98 50.71 -2.12
N ARG A 150 4.01 49.86 -2.44
CA ARG A 150 4.25 48.44 -2.78
C ARG A 150 4.73 48.33 -4.22
N VAL A 151 5.80 47.59 -4.44
CA VAL A 151 6.41 47.32 -5.76
C VAL A 151 6.45 45.81 -5.96
N ASP A 152 5.71 45.31 -6.94
CA ASP A 152 5.60 43.88 -7.22
C ASP A 152 6.47 43.50 -8.42
N LEU A 153 7.42 42.59 -8.19
CA LEU A 153 8.20 41.99 -9.26
C LEU A 153 7.42 40.81 -9.83
N HIS A 154 7.06 40.87 -11.11
CA HIS A 154 6.32 39.81 -11.79
C HIS A 154 7.24 39.02 -12.71
N MET A 155 7.75 37.89 -12.21
CA MET A 155 8.70 37.04 -12.93
C MET A 155 8.15 36.55 -14.29
N PRO A 156 6.89 36.07 -14.40
CA PRO A 156 6.34 35.64 -15.70
C PRO A 156 6.37 36.75 -16.76
N LEU A 157 6.19 38.02 -16.38
CA LEU A 157 6.21 39.12 -17.35
C LEU A 157 7.59 39.29 -17.98
N ILE A 158 8.66 39.26 -17.17
CA ILE A 158 10.03 39.35 -17.67
C ILE A 158 10.40 38.09 -18.44
N HIS A 159 10.01 36.91 -17.94
CA HIS A 159 10.30 35.62 -18.57
C HIS A 159 9.65 35.45 -19.94
N HIS A 160 8.51 36.10 -20.20
CA HIS A 160 7.81 36.08 -21.48
C HIS A 160 7.99 37.37 -22.29
N HIS A 161 8.81 38.33 -21.81
CA HIS A 161 8.99 39.61 -22.49
C HIS A 161 9.76 39.43 -23.81
N LYS A 162 9.10 39.70 -24.95
CA LYS A 162 9.70 39.53 -26.28
C LYS A 162 10.93 40.41 -26.53
N GLY A 163 11.01 41.58 -25.89
CA GLY A 163 12.20 42.43 -25.96
C GLY A 163 13.42 41.84 -25.24
N VAL A 164 13.21 40.92 -24.28
CA VAL A 164 14.30 40.24 -23.57
C VAL A 164 14.60 38.90 -24.23
N TRP A 165 13.58 38.08 -24.47
CA TRP A 165 13.73 36.68 -24.89
C TRP A 165 13.52 36.44 -26.39
N GLY A 166 13.22 37.48 -27.17
CA GLY A 166 12.94 37.38 -28.61
C GLY A 166 11.47 37.11 -28.93
N ALA A 167 11.15 37.05 -30.23
CA ALA A 167 9.79 36.88 -30.71
C ALA A 167 9.12 35.57 -30.25
N ASP A 168 9.94 34.55 -29.97
CA ASP A 168 9.58 33.21 -29.52
C ASP A 168 9.61 33.05 -27.99
N ALA A 169 9.53 34.15 -27.23
CA ALA A 169 9.61 34.14 -25.76
C ALA A 169 8.66 33.13 -25.09
N SER A 170 7.48 32.90 -25.65
CA SER A 170 6.48 31.95 -25.12
C SER A 170 6.70 30.51 -25.58
N VAL A 171 7.61 30.26 -26.53
CA VAL A 171 7.94 28.92 -26.99
C VAL A 171 8.89 28.27 -25.99
N PHE A 172 8.54 27.07 -25.54
CA PHE A 172 9.43 26.23 -24.74
C PHE A 172 10.58 25.68 -25.61
N ARG A 173 11.80 26.18 -25.42
CA ARG A 173 13.00 25.78 -26.17
C ARG A 173 14.24 25.71 -25.25
N PRO A 174 14.63 24.53 -24.73
CA PRO A 174 15.82 24.39 -23.89
C PRO A 174 17.13 24.90 -24.54
N GLU A 175 17.28 24.77 -25.85
CA GLU A 175 18.50 25.17 -26.59
C GLU A 175 18.76 26.68 -26.55
N ARG A 176 17.74 27.49 -26.25
CA ARG A 176 17.84 28.93 -26.00
C ARG A 176 19.00 29.32 -25.08
N TRP A 177 19.23 28.50 -24.06
CA TRP A 177 20.23 28.77 -23.02
C TRP A 177 21.67 28.74 -23.53
N GLU A 178 21.88 28.24 -24.76
CA GLU A 178 23.18 28.21 -25.45
C GLU A 178 23.41 29.45 -26.34
N GLU A 179 22.35 30.22 -26.62
CA GLU A 179 22.34 31.32 -27.59
C GLU A 179 22.05 32.68 -26.95
N LEU A 180 22.20 32.79 -25.63
CA LEU A 180 21.86 34.01 -24.90
C LEU A 180 22.70 35.20 -25.37
N THR A 181 22.03 36.27 -25.78
CA THR A 181 22.65 37.52 -26.23
C THR A 181 21.86 38.73 -25.72
N GLY A 182 22.51 39.89 -25.67
CA GLY A 182 21.87 41.14 -25.22
C GLY A 182 21.21 41.00 -23.84
N ASP A 183 19.97 41.45 -23.72
CA ASP A 183 19.22 41.47 -22.45
C ASP A 183 18.96 40.06 -21.90
N SER A 184 18.82 39.03 -22.75
CA SER A 184 18.62 37.64 -22.30
C SER A 184 19.84 37.06 -21.56
N ALA A 185 21.04 37.59 -21.80
CA ALA A 185 22.26 37.20 -21.09
C ALA A 185 22.40 37.88 -19.71
N SER A 186 21.53 38.84 -19.40
CA SER A 186 21.52 39.51 -18.10
C SER A 186 21.18 38.54 -16.97
N LEU A 187 21.88 38.66 -15.85
CA LEU A 187 21.55 37.95 -14.61
C LEU A 187 20.12 38.24 -14.12
N TYR A 188 19.54 39.37 -14.56
CA TYR A 188 18.19 39.80 -14.21
C TYR A 188 17.11 39.33 -15.19
N ALA A 189 17.46 38.73 -16.34
CA ALA A 189 16.47 38.18 -17.27
C ALA A 189 15.80 36.93 -16.71
N PHE A 190 16.56 36.04 -16.06
CA PHE A 190 16.06 34.82 -15.45
C PHE A 190 15.88 34.96 -13.93
N GLN A 191 14.65 35.31 -13.53
CA GLN A 191 14.24 35.60 -12.15
C GLN A 191 13.50 34.45 -11.42
N ALA A 192 13.60 33.19 -11.85
CA ALA A 192 12.85 32.09 -11.20
C ALA A 192 13.12 31.94 -9.69
N PHE A 193 14.32 32.29 -9.26
CA PHE A 193 14.73 32.31 -7.85
C PHE A 193 15.00 33.73 -7.33
N ILE A 194 14.57 34.76 -8.08
CA ILE A 194 14.92 36.19 -7.94
C ILE A 194 16.44 36.43 -7.84
N GLN A 195 16.85 37.68 -7.63
CA GLN A 195 18.27 38.07 -7.49
C GLN A 195 18.49 39.02 -6.31
N GLY A 196 19.73 39.10 -5.84
CA GLY A 196 20.15 39.99 -4.76
C GLY A 196 19.95 39.39 -3.35
N PRO A 197 19.91 40.23 -2.29
CA PRO A 197 19.94 39.77 -0.89
C PRO A 197 18.75 38.91 -0.44
N ARG A 198 17.67 38.88 -1.24
CA ARG A 198 16.48 38.06 -0.98
C ARG A 198 16.36 36.88 -1.96
N ILE A 199 17.44 36.52 -2.67
CA ILE A 199 17.51 35.32 -3.51
C ILE A 199 16.99 34.10 -2.76
N CYS A 200 16.26 33.22 -3.45
CA CYS A 200 15.71 32.02 -2.83
C CYS A 200 16.83 31.19 -2.18
N PRO A 201 16.79 30.97 -0.84
CA PRO A 201 17.83 30.20 -0.15
C PRO A 201 17.82 28.72 -0.57
N GLY A 202 16.66 28.21 -1.00
CA GLY A 202 16.49 26.83 -1.46
C GLY A 202 16.89 26.59 -2.93
N LYS A 203 17.40 27.60 -3.66
CA LYS A 203 17.69 27.49 -5.10
C LYS A 203 18.47 26.24 -5.48
N ASN A 204 19.60 26.00 -4.81
CA ASN A 204 20.47 24.87 -5.16
C ASN A 204 19.81 23.54 -4.80
N PHE A 205 19.14 23.46 -3.64
CA PHE A 205 18.42 22.27 -3.22
C PHE A 205 17.29 21.91 -4.20
N ALA A 206 16.45 22.87 -4.55
CA ALA A 206 15.33 22.67 -5.48
C ALA A 206 15.80 22.22 -6.86
N VAL A 207 16.85 22.83 -7.41
CA VAL A 207 17.39 22.42 -8.72
C VAL A 207 17.90 20.98 -8.68
N VAL A 208 18.57 20.58 -7.60
CA VAL A 208 19.06 19.20 -7.44
C VAL A 208 17.91 18.22 -7.30
N GLU A 209 16.92 18.53 -6.47
CA GLU A 209 15.74 17.72 -6.25
C GLU A 209 14.97 17.50 -7.57
N ILE A 210 14.70 18.57 -8.33
CA ILE A 210 14.04 18.50 -9.63
C ILE A 210 14.85 17.62 -10.60
N LYS A 211 16.16 17.84 -10.72
CA LYS A 211 17.03 17.07 -11.61
C LYS A 211 17.05 15.58 -11.24
N ALA A 212 17.20 15.25 -9.95
CA ALA A 212 17.24 13.88 -9.47
C ALA A 212 15.93 13.15 -9.75
N MET A 213 14.79 13.81 -9.49
CA MET A 213 13.47 13.27 -9.80
C MET A 213 13.29 13.07 -11.31
N LEU A 214 13.70 14.02 -12.15
CA LEU A 214 13.62 13.89 -13.60
C LEU A 214 14.51 12.76 -14.14
N ILE A 215 15.71 12.55 -13.58
CA ILE A 215 16.58 11.42 -13.95
C ILE A 215 15.87 10.09 -13.67
N GLU A 216 15.33 9.94 -12.46
CA GLU A 216 14.63 8.73 -12.05
C GLU A 216 13.37 8.47 -12.90
N LEU A 217 12.60 9.53 -13.15
CA LEU A 217 11.34 9.46 -13.88
C LEU A 217 11.54 9.24 -15.39
N VAL A 218 12.37 10.06 -16.04
CA VAL A 218 12.60 10.02 -17.49
C VAL A 218 13.41 8.79 -17.87
N SER A 219 14.30 8.27 -17.03
CA SER A 219 15.03 7.03 -17.36
C SER A 219 14.12 5.82 -17.49
N LYS A 220 13.03 5.75 -16.71
CA LYS A 220 12.17 4.57 -16.55
C LYS A 220 10.81 4.67 -17.24
N TRP A 221 10.27 5.87 -17.43
CA TRP A 221 8.93 6.06 -17.99
C TRP A 221 8.92 7.08 -19.11
N ARG A 222 8.11 6.79 -20.12
CA ARG A 222 7.66 7.68 -21.19
C ARG A 222 6.36 8.33 -20.73
N PHE A 223 6.32 9.65 -20.80
CA PHE A 223 5.16 10.45 -20.45
C PHE A 223 4.33 10.70 -21.71
N ILE A 224 3.02 10.49 -21.63
CA ILE A 224 2.07 10.62 -22.73
C ILE A 224 0.86 11.42 -22.22
N GLY A 225 0.44 12.46 -22.94
CA GLY A 225 -0.78 13.20 -22.60
C GLY A 225 -2.06 12.35 -22.79
N ILE A 226 -3.08 12.54 -21.95
CA ILE A 226 -4.39 11.88 -22.06
C ILE A 226 -5.46 12.93 -22.40
N GLU A 227 -6.21 12.76 -23.49
CA GLU A 227 -7.44 13.53 -23.73
C GLU A 227 -8.69 12.88 -23.11
N SER A 228 -9.66 13.72 -22.73
CA SER A 228 -11.07 13.33 -22.58
C SER A 228 -11.91 14.16 -23.55
N SER A 229 -12.61 13.50 -24.49
CA SER A 229 -13.62 14.13 -25.32
C SER A 229 -15.02 13.82 -24.75
N GLU A 230 -15.51 14.65 -23.83
CA GLU A 230 -16.96 14.71 -23.58
C GLU A 230 -17.61 15.64 -24.59
N ASN A 231 -18.03 15.07 -25.72
CA ASN A 231 -19.33 15.28 -26.38
C ASN A 231 -19.26 14.92 -27.87
N ARG A 232 -19.89 13.80 -28.23
CA ARG A 232 -21.00 13.79 -29.19
C ARG A 232 -21.80 12.51 -29.02
N ASP A 233 -22.82 12.60 -28.19
CA ASP A 233 -24.06 11.88 -28.44
C ASP A 233 -24.47 12.13 -29.90
N GLN A 234 -24.31 11.13 -30.77
CA GLN A 234 -25.26 10.80 -31.83
C GLN A 234 -24.79 9.55 -32.60
N LYS A 235 -25.60 8.49 -32.43
CA LYS A 235 -25.64 7.19 -33.13
C LYS A 235 -24.84 6.08 -32.46
N GLY A 236 -25.61 5.12 -31.92
CA GLY A 236 -25.10 3.92 -31.27
C GLY A 236 -24.35 3.01 -32.23
N GLU A 237 -23.04 3.00 -32.09
CA GLU A 237 -22.14 1.97 -32.59
C GLU A 237 -21.34 1.39 -31.42
N SER A 238 -21.11 0.09 -31.48
CA SER A 238 -20.54 -0.77 -30.44
C SER A 238 -19.09 -0.43 -30.06
N ASP A 239 -18.80 -0.56 -28.75
CA ASP A 239 -17.55 -0.23 -28.03
C ASP A 239 -16.24 -0.90 -28.50
N GLU A 240 -16.18 -1.58 -29.65
CA GLU A 240 -15.00 -2.38 -30.03
C GLU A 240 -13.88 -1.63 -30.77
N ASN A 241 -14.01 -0.33 -31.09
CA ASN A 241 -12.95 0.41 -31.80
C ASN A 241 -12.84 1.90 -31.39
N ILE A 242 -12.66 2.19 -30.08
CA ILE A 242 -12.25 3.53 -29.66
C ILE A 242 -10.73 3.67 -29.82
N GLU A 243 -10.26 4.04 -31.02
CA GLU A 243 -8.94 4.64 -31.16
C GLU A 243 -8.95 6.04 -30.52
N ARG A 244 -8.35 6.15 -29.33
CA ARG A 244 -8.11 7.44 -28.67
C ARG A 244 -6.95 8.13 -29.40
N GLU A 245 -7.24 9.13 -30.23
CA GLU A 245 -6.21 9.95 -30.86
C GLU A 245 -5.35 10.65 -29.79
N LEU A 246 -4.03 10.48 -29.92
CA LEU A 246 -3.03 11.19 -29.13
C LEU A 246 -2.99 12.65 -29.59
N LEU A 247 -2.74 13.58 -28.67
CA LEU A 247 -2.28 14.94 -28.98
C LEU A 247 -0.92 14.84 -29.67
N LEU A 248 -0.91 14.52 -30.96
CA LEU A 248 0.30 14.49 -31.79
C LEU A 248 0.76 15.91 -32.15
N ASN A 249 -0.12 16.90 -32.00
CA ASN A 249 0.13 18.30 -32.30
C ASN A 249 -0.38 19.18 -31.14
N GLY A 250 0.54 19.61 -30.27
CA GLY A 250 0.22 20.36 -29.06
C GLY A 250 -0.46 21.69 -29.32
N GLU A 251 -1.72 21.80 -28.90
CA GLU A 251 -2.30 23.08 -28.49
C GLU A 251 -2.20 23.19 -26.96
N GLU A 252 -1.62 24.29 -26.47
CA GLU A 252 -1.44 24.61 -25.04
C GLU A 252 -2.79 24.94 -24.38
N ALA A 253 -3.67 23.95 -24.26
CA ALA A 253 -4.89 24.04 -23.46
C ALA A 253 -4.67 23.40 -22.09
N ILE A 254 -4.69 24.22 -21.03
CA ILE A 254 -4.49 23.78 -19.64
C ILE A 254 -5.71 22.97 -19.17
N GLY A 255 -5.48 21.69 -18.85
CA GLY A 255 -6.45 20.79 -18.22
C GLY A 255 -6.61 19.48 -18.98
N ARG A 256 -5.78 18.48 -18.66
CA ARG A 256 -5.82 17.07 -19.15
C ARG A 256 -4.72 16.24 -18.46
N GLY A 257 -4.95 14.94 -18.25
CA GLY A 257 -4.10 14.07 -17.42
C GLY A 257 -2.85 13.52 -18.14
N ILE A 258 -1.94 12.89 -17.38
CA ILE A 258 -0.70 12.27 -17.90
C ILE A 258 -0.76 10.74 -17.71
N LYS A 259 -0.52 9.99 -18.79
CA LYS A 259 -0.29 8.54 -18.75
C LYS A 259 1.21 8.26 -18.70
N LEU A 260 1.58 7.30 -17.87
CA LEU A 260 2.94 6.76 -17.80
C LEU A 260 3.00 5.45 -18.59
N ALA A 261 3.94 5.34 -19.52
CA ALA A 261 4.24 4.11 -20.25
C ALA A 261 5.72 3.78 -20.05
N ASN A 262 6.10 2.58 -19.60
CA ASN A 262 7.51 2.24 -19.43
C ASN A 262 8.13 1.81 -20.79
N PRO A 263 9.08 2.56 -21.37
CA PRO A 263 9.68 2.24 -22.67
C PRO A 263 10.83 1.23 -22.54
N THR A 264 11.35 1.04 -21.33
CA THR A 264 12.35 0.03 -20.96
C THR A 264 11.67 -1.27 -20.54
N LEU A 265 10.88 -1.84 -21.45
CA LEU A 265 10.77 -3.30 -21.53
C LEU A 265 12.12 -3.86 -22.03
N THR A 266 13.17 -3.66 -21.22
CA THR A 266 14.37 -4.48 -21.26
C THR A 266 13.92 -5.88 -20.89
N TYR A 267 14.35 -6.88 -21.69
CA TYR A 267 14.16 -8.31 -21.42
C TYR A 267 14.16 -8.59 -19.92
N ARG A 268 12.98 -8.85 -19.35
CA ARG A 268 12.81 -9.02 -17.91
C ARG A 268 13.39 -10.38 -17.52
N PRO A 269 14.09 -10.52 -16.38
CA PRO A 269 14.36 -11.85 -15.85
C PRO A 269 13.02 -12.57 -15.69
N ALA A 270 12.97 -13.86 -16.02
CA ALA A 270 11.78 -14.71 -15.98
C ALA A 270 11.10 -14.84 -14.59
N SER A 271 11.52 -14.08 -13.58
CA SER A 271 11.13 -14.26 -12.18
C SER A 271 10.43 -13.03 -11.63
N GLY A 272 9.12 -13.13 -11.43
CA GLY A 272 8.44 -12.37 -10.39
C GLY A 272 7.12 -11.77 -10.83
N LEU A 273 7.07 -10.45 -10.92
CA LEU A 273 5.79 -9.74 -10.76
C LEU A 273 4.90 -9.77 -12.02
N TYR A 274 5.46 -9.58 -13.21
CA TYR A 274 4.68 -9.61 -14.45
C TYR A 274 4.43 -11.03 -14.95
N ALA A 275 5.36 -11.97 -14.75
CA ALA A 275 5.12 -13.38 -15.03
C ALA A 275 3.93 -13.92 -14.24
N VAL A 276 3.73 -13.44 -13.01
CA VAL A 276 2.59 -13.82 -12.17
C VAL A 276 1.29 -13.19 -12.66
N LEU A 277 1.31 -11.95 -13.17
CA LEU A 277 0.12 -11.32 -13.77
C LEU A 277 -0.22 -11.94 -15.14
N ASP A 278 0.79 -12.26 -15.97
CA ASP A 278 0.61 -13.00 -17.22
C ASP A 278 0.12 -14.43 -16.93
N PHE A 279 0.63 -15.06 -15.87
CA PHE A 279 0.14 -16.35 -15.39
C PHE A 279 -1.29 -16.25 -14.87
N ALA A 280 -1.63 -15.20 -14.10
CA ALA A 280 -3.00 -14.94 -13.66
C ALA A 280 -3.94 -14.77 -14.86
N LYS A 281 -3.51 -14.02 -15.88
CA LYS A 281 -4.27 -13.83 -17.12
C LYS A 281 -4.43 -15.14 -17.89
N SER A 282 -3.36 -15.93 -18.04
CA SER A 282 -3.44 -17.26 -18.67
C SER A 282 -4.37 -18.20 -17.90
N VAL A 283 -4.41 -18.11 -16.57
CA VAL A 283 -5.35 -18.86 -15.74
C VAL A 283 -6.79 -18.36 -15.97
N GLU A 284 -7.01 -17.06 -16.08
CA GLU A 284 -8.32 -16.47 -16.41
C GLU A 284 -8.82 -16.92 -17.79
N GLU A 285 -7.96 -16.87 -18.82
CA GLU A 285 -8.24 -17.32 -20.19
C GLU A 285 -8.71 -18.80 -20.25
N ASN A 286 -8.22 -19.65 -19.35
CA ASN A 286 -8.68 -21.04 -19.25
C ASN A 286 -10.17 -21.16 -18.86
N TYR A 287 -10.72 -20.20 -18.13
CA TYR A 287 -12.13 -20.20 -17.72
C TYR A 287 -13.07 -19.53 -18.72
N GLU A 288 -12.58 -18.74 -19.68
CA GLU A 288 -13.43 -17.98 -20.63
C GLU A 288 -14.42 -18.90 -21.37
N ASN A 289 -13.92 -20.03 -21.88
CA ASN A 289 -14.69 -21.00 -22.66
C ASN A 289 -15.13 -22.23 -21.87
N ALA A 290 -14.93 -22.24 -20.54
CA ALA A 290 -15.24 -23.40 -19.73
C ALA A 290 -16.75 -23.61 -19.57
N LYS A 291 -17.23 -24.84 -19.68
CA LYS A 291 -18.68 -25.15 -19.69
C LYS A 291 -19.34 -24.98 -18.31
N TYR A 292 -18.65 -25.35 -17.24
CA TYR A 292 -19.26 -25.48 -15.90
C TYR A 292 -18.70 -24.51 -14.84
N TRP A 293 -17.56 -23.87 -15.09
CA TRP A 293 -16.90 -22.98 -14.14
C TRP A 293 -16.51 -21.67 -14.84
N GLU A 294 -16.47 -20.59 -14.09
CA GLU A 294 -15.99 -19.29 -14.55
C GLU A 294 -14.99 -18.69 -13.55
N PHE A 295 -14.05 -17.90 -14.07
CA PHE A 295 -13.19 -17.07 -13.26
C PHE A 295 -14.03 -15.91 -12.70
N GLU A 296 -14.02 -15.73 -11.38
CA GLU A 296 -14.78 -14.67 -10.73
C GLU A 296 -13.87 -13.48 -10.36
N LYS A 297 -12.70 -13.74 -9.76
CA LYS A 297 -11.71 -12.70 -9.43
C LYS A 297 -10.33 -13.26 -9.07
N LEU A 298 -9.31 -12.43 -9.22
CA LEU A 298 -7.98 -12.65 -8.63
C LEU A 298 -8.04 -12.33 -7.12
N LEU A 299 -7.70 -13.30 -6.27
CA LEU A 299 -7.63 -13.13 -4.81
C LEU A 299 -6.25 -12.64 -4.37
N GLY A 300 -5.19 -13.08 -5.05
CA GLY A 300 -3.82 -12.71 -4.72
C GLY A 300 -2.80 -13.15 -5.77
N ALA A 301 -1.64 -12.49 -5.79
CA ALA A 301 -0.56 -12.74 -6.73
C ALA A 301 0.78 -12.39 -6.05
N GLY A 302 1.76 -13.28 -6.14
CA GLY A 302 3.10 -13.08 -5.57
C GLY A 302 4.17 -13.94 -6.22
N GLY A 303 5.43 -13.81 -5.79
CA GLY A 303 6.57 -14.55 -6.35
C GLY A 303 6.43 -16.08 -6.30
N TYR A 304 5.48 -16.59 -5.54
CA TYR A 304 5.11 -17.99 -5.42
C TYR A 304 4.10 -18.47 -6.48
N GLY A 305 3.17 -17.62 -6.92
CA GLY A 305 2.05 -18.04 -7.75
C GLY A 305 0.85 -17.09 -7.64
N VAL A 306 -0.34 -17.60 -7.97
CA VAL A 306 -1.61 -16.86 -7.93
C VAL A 306 -2.63 -17.59 -7.08
N ALA A 307 -3.53 -16.84 -6.47
CA ALA A 307 -4.76 -17.33 -5.87
C ALA A 307 -5.94 -16.70 -6.61
N ILE A 308 -6.85 -17.52 -7.11
CA ILE A 308 -8.04 -17.09 -7.86
C ILE A 308 -9.30 -17.56 -7.17
N LEU A 309 -10.42 -16.91 -7.45
CA LEU A 309 -11.76 -17.40 -7.11
C LEU A 309 -12.43 -17.92 -8.37
N ALA A 310 -12.84 -19.18 -8.35
CA ALA A 310 -13.66 -19.78 -9.40
C ALA A 310 -15.08 -20.04 -8.89
N ARG A 311 -16.07 -19.85 -9.75
CA ARG A 311 -17.49 -20.01 -9.46
C ARG A 311 -18.15 -20.96 -10.46
N GLU A 312 -19.09 -21.77 -10.01
CA GLU A 312 -19.89 -22.63 -10.88
C GLU A 312 -20.81 -21.78 -11.79
N LYS A 313 -20.80 -22.05 -13.09
CA LYS A 313 -21.73 -21.45 -14.06
C LYS A 313 -23.15 -21.92 -13.77
N GLU A 314 -24.12 -21.07 -14.04
CA GLU A 314 -25.51 -21.24 -13.62
C GLU A 314 -26.17 -22.43 -14.36
N TYR A 315 -26.06 -23.65 -13.80
CA TYR A 315 -26.79 -24.79 -14.34
C TYR A 315 -27.33 -25.83 -13.34
N ILE A 316 -26.97 -25.82 -12.05
CA ILE A 316 -27.57 -26.78 -11.09
C ILE A 316 -27.70 -26.16 -9.69
N GLY A 317 -28.90 -25.67 -9.36
CA GLY A 317 -29.33 -25.40 -7.97
C GLY A 317 -29.15 -23.95 -7.47
N ALA A 318 -29.92 -23.62 -6.42
CA ALA A 318 -30.13 -22.26 -5.92
C ALA A 318 -28.89 -21.59 -5.25
N HIS A 319 -27.74 -22.26 -5.18
CA HIS A 319 -26.49 -21.71 -4.65
C HIS A 319 -25.32 -22.15 -5.54
N ARG A 320 -24.66 -21.19 -6.19
CA ARG A 320 -23.47 -21.44 -7.02
C ARG A 320 -22.29 -21.76 -6.10
N LYS A 321 -21.59 -22.87 -6.33
CA LYS A 321 -20.38 -23.19 -5.55
C LYS A 321 -19.24 -22.25 -5.93
N ARG A 322 -18.47 -21.83 -4.93
CA ARG A 322 -17.24 -21.06 -5.08
C ARG A 322 -16.07 -21.81 -4.45
N ILE A 323 -14.91 -21.72 -5.08
CA ILE A 323 -13.67 -22.33 -4.59
C ILE A 323 -12.50 -21.38 -4.83
N ALA A 324 -11.70 -21.17 -3.80
CA ALA A 324 -10.45 -20.43 -3.93
C ALA A 324 -9.37 -21.41 -4.41
N ILE A 325 -8.65 -21.08 -5.48
CA ILE A 325 -7.66 -21.96 -6.10
C ILE A 325 -6.30 -21.28 -6.07
N LYS A 326 -5.35 -21.89 -5.37
CA LYS A 326 -3.93 -21.55 -5.39
C LYS A 326 -3.21 -22.34 -6.48
N LEU A 327 -2.44 -21.62 -7.30
CA LEU A 327 -1.66 -22.16 -8.41
C LEU A 327 -0.24 -21.65 -8.30
N ALA A 328 0.73 -22.55 -8.39
CA ALA A 328 2.14 -22.19 -8.33
C ALA A 328 2.71 -21.95 -9.73
N GLN A 329 3.50 -20.89 -9.87
CA GLN A 329 4.43 -20.79 -11.00
C GLN A 329 5.65 -21.70 -10.77
N PRO A 330 6.52 -21.96 -11.77
CA PRO A 330 7.63 -22.90 -11.62
C PRO A 330 8.52 -22.69 -10.38
N ALA A 331 8.73 -21.44 -9.96
CA ALA A 331 9.49 -21.10 -8.77
C ALA A 331 8.80 -21.48 -7.45
N GLY A 332 7.46 -21.51 -7.42
CA GLY A 332 6.66 -21.79 -6.22
C GLY A 332 6.23 -23.25 -6.05
N VAL A 333 6.42 -24.11 -7.06
CA VAL A 333 5.94 -25.51 -7.05
C VAL A 333 6.28 -26.25 -5.76
N ARG A 334 7.54 -26.15 -5.30
CA ARG A 334 7.99 -26.86 -4.09
C ARG A 334 7.32 -26.34 -2.81
N ALA A 335 7.04 -25.05 -2.74
CA ALA A 335 6.38 -24.48 -1.58
C ALA A 335 4.89 -24.85 -1.57
N LEU A 336 4.22 -24.96 -2.74
CA LEU A 336 2.80 -25.38 -2.82
C LEU A 336 2.61 -26.84 -2.53
N GLN A 337 3.55 -27.68 -2.96
CA GLN A 337 3.59 -29.07 -2.53
C GLN A 337 3.75 -29.19 -1.01
N LYS A 338 4.63 -28.39 -0.39
CA LYS A 338 4.79 -28.39 1.07
C LYS A 338 3.52 -27.92 1.79
N GLU A 339 2.87 -26.88 1.27
CA GLU A 339 1.61 -26.36 1.81
C GLU A 339 0.49 -27.40 1.73
N ILE A 340 0.33 -28.07 0.57
CA ILE A 340 -0.62 -29.18 0.39
C ILE A 340 -0.33 -30.32 1.38
N GLU A 341 0.92 -30.77 1.47
CA GLU A 341 1.32 -31.84 2.40
C GLU A 341 1.10 -31.48 3.87
N TRP A 342 1.24 -30.19 4.19
CA TRP A 342 1.00 -29.67 5.51
C TRP A 342 -0.50 -29.59 5.82
N LEU A 343 -1.32 -29.07 4.90
CA LEU A 343 -2.79 -29.01 5.03
C LEU A 343 -3.42 -30.40 5.15
N LYS A 344 -2.89 -31.42 4.46
CA LYS A 344 -3.32 -32.83 4.64
C LYS A 344 -3.21 -33.31 6.10
N ARG A 345 -2.30 -32.73 6.89
CA ARG A 345 -2.05 -33.07 8.30
C ARG A 345 -2.85 -32.22 9.28
N LEU A 346 -3.56 -31.19 8.82
CA LEU A 346 -4.38 -30.30 9.64
C LEU A 346 -5.76 -30.83 10.00
N ASN A 347 -6.00 -32.14 9.92
CA ASN A 347 -7.34 -32.73 10.02
C ASN A 347 -8.09 -32.46 11.36
N GLY A 348 -7.45 -31.78 12.33
CA GLY A 348 -8.02 -31.16 13.55
C GLY A 348 -8.54 -29.70 13.40
N ALA A 349 -7.93 -28.93 12.51
CA ALA A 349 -8.02 -27.47 12.38
C ALA A 349 -8.85 -27.04 11.15
N LYS A 350 -9.77 -27.88 10.67
CA LYS A 350 -10.63 -27.55 9.50
C LYS A 350 -11.47 -26.29 9.70
N HIS A 351 -11.76 -25.94 10.95
CA HIS A 351 -12.44 -24.70 11.30
C HIS A 351 -11.53 -23.45 11.18
N ILE A 352 -10.22 -23.61 10.93
CA ILE A 352 -9.28 -22.52 10.61
C ILE A 352 -9.06 -22.47 9.10
N VAL A 353 -8.82 -23.60 8.45
CA VAL A 353 -8.66 -23.69 6.98
C VAL A 353 -9.10 -25.05 6.48
N GLU A 354 -10.02 -25.08 5.51
CA GLU A 354 -10.46 -26.32 4.89
C GLU A 354 -9.92 -26.46 3.46
N MET A 355 -9.06 -27.45 3.25
CA MET A 355 -8.69 -27.92 1.91
C MET A 355 -9.85 -28.72 1.31
N ARG A 356 -10.43 -28.21 0.22
CA ARG A 356 -11.53 -28.83 -0.53
C ARG A 356 -11.03 -29.82 -1.58
N ALA A 357 -9.90 -29.51 -2.21
CA ALA A 357 -9.29 -30.33 -3.26
C ALA A 357 -7.80 -30.02 -3.38
N TYR A 358 -7.03 -30.93 -3.96
CA TYR A 358 -5.65 -30.66 -4.40
C TYR A 358 -5.34 -31.49 -5.64
N CYS A 359 -4.35 -31.04 -6.41
CA CYS A 359 -3.82 -31.75 -7.56
C CYS A 359 -2.29 -31.57 -7.54
N ASP A 360 -1.53 -32.66 -7.68
CA ASP A 360 -0.06 -32.56 -7.71
C ASP A 360 0.48 -32.15 -9.10
N ASP A 361 -0.27 -32.47 -10.17
CA ASP A 361 0.05 -32.13 -11.56
C ASP A 361 -1.22 -31.91 -12.40
N LEU A 362 -1.53 -30.65 -12.67
CA LEU A 362 -2.69 -30.25 -13.48
C LEU A 362 -2.66 -30.75 -14.93
N ILE A 363 -1.48 -31.02 -15.52
CA ILE A 363 -1.42 -31.54 -16.90
C ILE A 363 -1.99 -32.96 -16.96
N ALA A 364 -1.63 -33.80 -15.98
CA ALA A 364 -2.15 -35.15 -15.90
C ALA A 364 -3.67 -35.14 -15.68
N ALA A 365 -4.15 -34.29 -14.76
CA ALA A 365 -5.57 -34.13 -14.48
C ALA A 365 -6.37 -33.64 -15.70
N SER A 366 -5.85 -32.68 -16.46
CA SER A 366 -6.49 -32.15 -17.66
C SER A 366 -6.70 -33.21 -18.75
N LYS A 367 -5.73 -34.12 -18.95
CA LYS A 367 -5.88 -35.24 -19.90
C LYS A 367 -6.98 -36.23 -19.49
N GLU A 368 -7.20 -36.41 -18.20
CA GLU A 368 -8.29 -37.24 -17.67
C GLU A 368 -9.64 -36.51 -17.71
N ALA A 369 -9.64 -35.18 -17.54
CA ALA A 369 -10.80 -34.34 -17.70
C ALA A 369 -11.35 -34.35 -19.13
N GLU A 370 -10.50 -34.22 -20.15
CA GLU A 370 -10.93 -34.30 -21.56
C GLU A 370 -11.66 -35.62 -21.88
N LYS A 371 -11.25 -36.73 -21.24
CA LYS A 371 -11.92 -38.03 -21.38
C LYS A 371 -13.28 -38.01 -20.67
N ARG A 372 -13.37 -37.42 -19.48
CA ARG A 372 -14.62 -37.27 -18.72
C ARG A 372 -15.60 -36.35 -19.43
N ASP A 373 -15.16 -35.25 -20.04
CA ASP A 373 -16.02 -34.32 -20.77
C ASP A 373 -16.58 -34.97 -22.04
N LYS A 374 -15.75 -35.63 -22.84
CA LYS A 374 -16.22 -36.44 -23.99
C LYS A 374 -17.20 -37.53 -23.57
N LEU A 375 -16.95 -38.20 -22.45
CA LEU A 375 -17.87 -39.18 -21.89
C LEU A 375 -19.18 -38.51 -21.46
N THR A 376 -19.12 -37.34 -20.81
CA THR A 376 -20.27 -36.53 -20.39
C THR A 376 -21.09 -36.07 -21.58
N GLU A 377 -20.48 -35.55 -22.64
CA GLU A 377 -21.17 -35.17 -23.88
C GLU A 377 -21.81 -36.38 -24.56
N THR A 378 -21.10 -37.51 -24.62
CA THR A 378 -21.66 -38.76 -25.19
C THR A 378 -22.86 -39.24 -24.39
N ILE A 379 -22.77 -39.14 -23.07
CA ILE A 379 -23.83 -39.41 -22.12
C ILE A 379 -24.98 -38.43 -22.36
N GLU A 380 -24.79 -37.12 -22.24
CA GLU A 380 -25.80 -36.07 -22.47
C GLU A 380 -26.52 -36.26 -23.82
N ASN A 381 -25.78 -36.53 -24.90
CA ASN A 381 -26.32 -36.80 -26.23
C ASN A 381 -27.12 -38.13 -26.28
N ALA A 382 -26.73 -39.15 -25.52
CA ALA A 382 -27.48 -40.41 -25.40
C ALA A 382 -28.71 -40.28 -24.48
N PHE A 383 -28.66 -39.44 -23.44
CA PHE A 383 -29.73 -39.18 -22.47
C PHE A 383 -30.87 -38.33 -23.02
N ALA A 384 -30.64 -37.58 -24.11
CA ALA A 384 -31.74 -36.98 -24.88
C ALA A 384 -32.81 -38.01 -25.31
N ASN A 385 -32.49 -39.32 -25.25
CA ASN A 385 -33.39 -40.39 -25.69
C ASN A 385 -33.85 -41.40 -24.61
N PHE A 386 -33.23 -41.53 -23.42
CA PHE A 386 -33.70 -42.48 -22.39
C PHE A 386 -33.39 -42.04 -20.95
N GLY A 387 -34.31 -42.33 -20.02
CA GLY A 387 -34.28 -41.89 -18.63
C GLY A 387 -33.15 -42.46 -17.76
N LYS A 388 -32.81 -41.66 -16.74
CA LYS A 388 -31.75 -41.74 -15.70
C LYS A 388 -31.17 -43.12 -15.35
N LEU A 389 -29.83 -43.22 -15.36
CA LEU A 389 -29.03 -43.64 -14.19
C LEU A 389 -27.51 -43.37 -14.31
N GLU A 390 -26.92 -43.28 -13.11
CA GLU A 390 -25.52 -43.14 -12.65
C GLU A 390 -24.71 -41.89 -13.05
N THR A 391 -24.22 -41.24 -12.00
CA THR A 391 -23.58 -39.93 -11.99
C THR A 391 -22.22 -39.98 -12.69
N VAL A 392 -22.12 -39.31 -13.83
CA VAL A 392 -20.81 -38.94 -14.37
C VAL A 392 -20.10 -38.08 -13.32
N PRO A 393 -18.82 -38.35 -13.01
CA PRO A 393 -18.08 -37.51 -12.08
C PRO A 393 -18.11 -36.06 -12.57
N PRO A 394 -18.50 -35.09 -11.73
CA PRO A 394 -18.62 -33.70 -12.16
C PRO A 394 -17.27 -33.16 -12.63
N ILE A 395 -17.30 -32.31 -13.65
CA ILE A 395 -16.12 -31.53 -14.06
C ILE A 395 -15.80 -30.53 -12.93
N THR A 396 -14.60 -30.63 -12.39
CA THR A 396 -14.14 -29.81 -11.28
C THR A 396 -13.56 -28.48 -11.79
N ALA A 397 -13.38 -27.51 -10.89
CA ALA A 397 -12.74 -26.25 -11.24
C ALA A 397 -11.28 -26.42 -11.72
N PHE A 398 -10.60 -27.51 -11.32
CA PHE A 398 -9.23 -27.81 -11.77
C PHE A 398 -9.18 -28.39 -13.17
N ASP A 399 -10.22 -29.12 -13.57
CA ASP A 399 -10.34 -29.71 -14.90
C ASP A 399 -10.38 -28.63 -16.00
N THR A 400 -10.76 -27.41 -15.62
CA THR A 400 -10.76 -26.23 -16.48
C THR A 400 -9.36 -25.63 -16.72
N LEU A 401 -8.37 -25.93 -15.87
CA LEU A 401 -7.02 -25.37 -15.94
C LEU A 401 -6.12 -26.13 -16.93
N ALA A 402 -6.61 -26.34 -18.15
CA ALA A 402 -5.92 -27.13 -19.15
C ALA A 402 -4.54 -26.54 -19.51
N GLY A 403 -3.50 -27.37 -19.50
CA GLY A 403 -2.14 -26.95 -19.86
C GLY A 403 -1.38 -26.12 -18.80
N VAL A 404 -2.00 -25.78 -17.67
CA VAL A 404 -1.32 -25.16 -16.54
C VAL A 404 -0.37 -26.18 -15.89
N LYS A 405 0.90 -25.79 -15.66
CA LYS A 405 1.92 -26.66 -15.07
C LYS A 405 1.94 -26.54 -13.55
N GLY A 406 2.09 -27.67 -12.86
CA GLY A 406 2.37 -27.71 -11.43
C GLY A 406 1.14 -28.04 -10.57
N PRO A 407 1.30 -27.95 -9.24
CA PRO A 407 0.25 -28.31 -8.30
C PRO A 407 -0.84 -27.23 -8.21
N ALA A 408 -2.04 -27.66 -7.85
CA ALA A 408 -3.16 -26.80 -7.51
C ALA A 408 -3.69 -27.17 -6.12
N LEU A 409 -4.08 -26.15 -5.38
CA LEU A 409 -4.69 -26.29 -4.06
C LEU A 409 -6.03 -25.56 -4.06
N GLY A 410 -7.08 -26.28 -3.74
CA GLY A 410 -8.45 -25.78 -3.68
C GLY A 410 -8.84 -25.63 -2.23
N LEU A 411 -9.08 -24.40 -1.82
CA LEU A 411 -9.48 -24.01 -0.47
C LEU A 411 -10.96 -23.63 -0.50
N GLU A 412 -11.63 -23.81 0.63
CA GLU A 412 -12.95 -23.23 0.81
C GLU A 412 -12.91 -21.71 0.58
N TYR A 413 -14.02 -21.14 0.15
CA TYR A 413 -14.20 -19.70 0.11
C TYR A 413 -15.50 -19.39 0.81
N ILE A 414 -15.45 -18.52 1.82
CA ILE A 414 -16.67 -18.10 2.51
C ILE A 414 -17.20 -16.83 1.87
N GLU A 415 -18.49 -16.85 1.56
CA GLU A 415 -19.21 -15.67 1.10
C GLU A 415 -19.47 -14.71 2.27
N GLY A 416 -19.14 -13.45 2.07
CA GLY A 416 -18.95 -12.48 3.15
C GLY A 416 -17.53 -11.92 3.03
N GLY A 417 -17.38 -10.60 3.00
CA GLY A 417 -16.08 -9.97 2.72
C GLY A 417 -14.98 -10.45 3.67
N ASP A 418 -13.73 -10.44 3.19
CA ASP A 418 -12.58 -10.63 4.08
C ASP A 418 -12.52 -9.52 5.14
N LEU A 419 -11.77 -9.73 6.22
CA LEU A 419 -11.68 -8.82 7.36
C LEU A 419 -11.30 -7.39 6.94
N LEU A 420 -10.48 -7.23 5.89
CA LEU A 420 -10.18 -5.91 5.32
C LEU A 420 -11.45 -5.27 4.75
N HIS A 421 -12.17 -5.93 3.85
CA HIS A 421 -13.42 -5.38 3.30
C HIS A 421 -14.48 -5.16 4.38
N PHE A 422 -14.57 -6.04 5.38
CA PHE A 422 -15.46 -5.85 6.52
C PHE A 422 -15.15 -4.54 7.27
N ILE A 423 -13.87 -4.31 7.59
CA ILE A 423 -13.42 -3.06 8.23
C ILE A 423 -13.75 -1.86 7.34
N TYR A 424 -13.31 -1.85 6.09
CA TYR A 424 -13.32 -0.65 5.25
C TYR A 424 -14.68 -0.33 4.63
N LEU A 425 -15.51 -1.33 4.34
CA LEU A 425 -16.79 -1.15 3.66
C LEU A 425 -18.00 -1.26 4.60
N LYS A 426 -17.87 -1.97 5.73
CA LYS A 426 -19.01 -2.22 6.63
C LYS A 426 -18.92 -1.46 7.93
N LEU A 427 -17.75 -1.41 8.57
CA LEU A 427 -17.58 -0.75 9.86
C LEU A 427 -17.28 0.74 9.72
N ARG A 428 -16.20 1.11 9.01
CA ARG A 428 -15.72 2.50 8.92
C ARG A 428 -16.76 3.50 8.39
N PRO A 429 -17.47 3.26 7.28
CA PRO A 429 -18.42 4.25 6.76
C PRO A 429 -19.60 4.52 7.71
N LYS A 430 -19.83 3.62 8.67
CA LYS A 430 -20.91 3.70 9.65
C LYS A 430 -20.40 4.10 11.04
N GLU A 431 -19.10 4.38 11.18
CA GLU A 431 -18.42 4.66 12.46
C GLU A 431 -18.72 3.59 13.53
N GLU A 432 -18.90 2.34 13.11
CA GLU A 432 -19.29 1.24 13.99
C GLU A 432 -18.07 0.42 14.45
N ARG A 433 -18.17 -0.15 15.66
CA ARG A 433 -17.19 -1.10 16.21
C ARG A 433 -17.83 -2.48 16.50
N PRO A 434 -17.04 -3.56 16.50
CA PRO A 434 -17.50 -4.83 17.03
C PRO A 434 -17.80 -4.76 18.54
N PRO A 435 -18.82 -5.51 19.03
CA PRO A 435 -19.01 -5.75 20.47
C PRO A 435 -17.76 -6.35 21.13
N ASN A 436 -17.57 -6.14 22.42
CA ASN A 436 -16.38 -6.61 23.13
C ASN A 436 -16.26 -8.13 23.15
N ARG A 437 -17.39 -8.84 23.28
CA ARG A 437 -17.41 -10.31 23.17
C ARG A 437 -16.96 -10.78 21.79
N VAL A 438 -17.30 -10.04 20.74
CA VAL A 438 -16.80 -10.31 19.38
C VAL A 438 -15.30 -10.04 19.29
N LEU A 439 -14.81 -8.92 19.81
CA LEU A 439 -13.37 -8.60 19.80
C LEU A 439 -12.51 -9.64 20.52
N TRP A 440 -12.96 -10.11 21.69
CA TRP A 440 -12.30 -11.19 22.43
C TRP A 440 -12.32 -12.51 21.66
N SER A 441 -13.45 -12.85 21.04
CA SER A 441 -13.58 -14.04 20.19
C SER A 441 -12.66 -13.95 18.97
N LEU A 442 -12.60 -12.81 18.27
CA LEU A 442 -11.69 -12.61 17.13
C LEU A 442 -10.23 -12.82 17.53
N PHE A 443 -9.80 -12.23 18.64
CA PHE A 443 -8.42 -12.36 19.09
C PHE A 443 -8.08 -13.80 19.50
N PHE A 444 -9.02 -14.48 20.16
CA PHE A 444 -8.89 -15.89 20.51
C PHE A 444 -8.76 -16.78 19.27
N CYS A 445 -9.59 -16.56 18.24
CA CYS A 445 -9.51 -17.30 16.97
C CYS A 445 -8.14 -17.10 16.29
N PHE A 446 -7.60 -15.88 16.26
CA PHE A 446 -6.25 -15.63 15.70
C PHE A 446 -5.16 -16.38 16.47
N VAL A 447 -5.23 -16.36 17.81
CA VAL A 447 -4.29 -17.11 18.65
C VAL A 447 -4.39 -18.62 18.39
N ARG A 448 -5.60 -19.19 18.33
CA ARG A 448 -5.79 -20.61 17.98
C ARG A 448 -5.30 -20.94 16.58
N ALA A 449 -5.53 -20.04 15.62
CA ALA A 449 -5.02 -20.22 14.26
C ALA A 449 -3.50 -20.36 14.25
N THR A 450 -2.76 -19.54 15.02
CA THR A 450 -1.30 -19.70 15.11
C THR A 450 -0.87 -21.06 15.67
N ILE A 451 -1.65 -21.64 16.61
CA ILE A 451 -1.40 -22.96 17.19
C ILE A 451 -1.72 -24.06 16.17
N GLY A 452 -2.91 -24.02 15.57
CA GLY A 452 -3.35 -24.99 14.56
C GLY A 452 -2.40 -25.02 13.38
N MET A 453 -1.87 -23.86 13.01
CA MET A 453 -0.89 -23.77 11.94
C MET A 453 0.49 -24.35 12.36
N ALA A 454 0.90 -24.23 13.63
CA ALA A 454 2.22 -24.67 14.09
C ALA A 454 2.30 -26.16 14.46
N TYR A 455 1.19 -26.74 14.89
CA TYR A 455 1.12 -28.10 15.43
C TYR A 455 0.23 -28.99 14.56
N PRO A 456 0.74 -29.53 13.44
CA PRO A 456 0.06 -30.64 12.80
C PRO A 456 0.13 -31.83 13.76
N ILE A 457 -0.95 -32.07 14.49
CA ILE A 457 -1.15 -33.34 15.19
C ILE A 457 -1.08 -34.38 14.08
N GLY A 458 -0.19 -35.36 14.19
CA GLY A 458 -0.06 -36.48 13.26
C GLY A 458 -1.27 -37.43 13.27
N ALA A 459 -2.46 -36.87 13.39
CA ALA A 459 -3.74 -37.53 13.31
C ALA A 459 -3.89 -38.08 11.87
N PRO A 460 -4.16 -39.38 11.72
CA PRO A 460 -4.48 -39.96 10.42
C PRO A 460 -5.62 -39.19 9.73
N ILE A 461 -5.57 -39.14 8.40
CA ILE A 461 -6.65 -38.59 7.56
C ILE A 461 -7.97 -39.27 7.97
N GLY A 462 -8.98 -38.49 8.36
CA GLY A 462 -10.29 -38.97 8.84
C GLY A 462 -10.52 -38.95 10.36
N THR A 463 -9.50 -38.62 11.17
CA THR A 463 -9.66 -38.36 12.62
C THR A 463 -10.58 -37.15 12.88
N PRO A 464 -11.50 -37.17 13.88
CA PRO A 464 -12.33 -36.03 14.24
C PRO A 464 -11.51 -34.79 14.64
N ALA A 465 -12.10 -33.61 14.46
CA ALA A 465 -11.47 -32.36 14.86
C ALA A 465 -11.21 -32.32 16.36
N ILE A 466 -10.00 -31.89 16.77
CA ILE A 466 -9.64 -31.65 18.18
C ILE A 466 -9.34 -30.15 18.30
N LEU A 467 -9.76 -29.52 19.40
CA LEU A 467 -9.44 -28.11 19.65
C LEU A 467 -7.91 -27.90 19.68
N GLU A 468 -7.41 -26.80 19.11
CA GLU A 468 -5.96 -26.53 19.08
C GLU A 468 -5.44 -26.26 20.48
N THR A 469 -4.71 -27.22 21.03
CA THR A 469 -3.98 -27.08 22.29
C THR A 469 -2.48 -27.08 22.03
N ILE A 470 -1.73 -26.31 22.82
CA ILE A 470 -0.26 -26.40 22.84
C ILE A 470 0.09 -27.77 23.45
N PRO A 471 0.84 -28.65 22.76
CA PRO A 471 1.21 -29.95 23.30
C PRO A 471 2.10 -29.83 24.55
N ASP A 472 1.80 -30.63 25.57
CA ASP A 472 2.61 -30.79 26.79
C ASP A 472 3.51 -32.04 26.71
N ASP A 473 3.96 -32.40 25.50
CA ASP A 473 4.68 -33.66 25.23
C ASP A 473 6.20 -33.55 25.47
N GLY A 474 6.65 -32.48 26.14
CA GLY A 474 8.06 -32.23 26.48
C GLY A 474 8.95 -31.93 25.27
N ARG A 475 8.41 -31.88 24.04
CA ARG A 475 9.16 -31.48 22.85
C ARG A 475 9.34 -29.95 22.87
N PRO A 476 10.51 -29.43 22.44
CA PRO A 476 10.68 -27.99 22.31
C PRO A 476 9.56 -27.45 21.42
N ALA A 477 8.92 -26.37 21.86
CA ALA A 477 7.91 -25.67 21.05
C ALA A 477 8.50 -25.50 19.65
N ARG A 478 7.85 -26.07 18.63
CA ARG A 478 8.22 -25.74 17.25
C ARG A 478 8.02 -24.23 17.17
N HIS A 479 9.11 -23.47 17.04
CA HIS A 479 9.02 -22.03 16.90
C HIS A 479 7.98 -21.75 15.80
N MET A 480 6.91 -21.02 16.14
CA MET A 480 5.80 -20.80 15.22
C MET A 480 6.26 -19.91 14.08
N VAL A 481 6.64 -20.47 12.93
CA VAL A 481 7.08 -19.68 11.77
C VAL A 481 5.89 -19.49 10.83
N HIS A 482 5.00 -18.55 11.15
CA HIS A 482 3.83 -18.22 10.32
C HIS A 482 3.74 -16.70 10.12
N GLY A 483 4.49 -16.20 9.14
CA GLY A 483 4.57 -14.76 8.83
C GLY A 483 3.45 -14.23 7.93
N ASP A 484 2.38 -15.00 7.70
CA ASP A 484 1.41 -14.76 6.63
C ASP A 484 0.04 -14.27 7.15
N LEU A 485 0.00 -13.73 8.39
CA LEU A 485 -1.21 -13.16 8.98
C LEU A 485 -1.51 -11.78 8.36
N ALA A 486 -2.41 -11.76 7.37
CA ALA A 486 -2.88 -10.55 6.72
C ALA A 486 -4.41 -10.43 6.84
N LEU A 487 -4.93 -9.19 6.92
CA LEU A 487 -6.37 -8.93 7.00
C LEU A 487 -7.16 -9.53 5.82
N ARG A 488 -6.57 -9.55 4.61
CA ARG A 488 -7.19 -10.15 3.42
C ARG A 488 -7.20 -11.68 3.44
N ASN A 489 -6.40 -12.30 4.29
CA ASN A 489 -6.35 -13.74 4.46
C ASN A 489 -7.37 -14.22 5.51
N VAL A 490 -8.17 -13.33 6.12
CA VAL A 490 -9.20 -13.72 7.09
C VAL A 490 -10.59 -13.60 6.48
N MET A 491 -11.25 -14.73 6.34
CA MET A 491 -12.63 -14.84 5.87
C MET A 491 -13.57 -14.97 7.06
N ILE A 492 -14.70 -14.26 7.02
CA ILE A 492 -15.72 -14.26 8.06
C ILE A 492 -16.92 -15.06 7.55
N GLY A 493 -17.35 -16.08 8.29
CA GLY A 493 -18.41 -17.01 7.89
C GLY A 493 -19.44 -17.34 8.96
N PRO A 494 -20.53 -18.05 8.62
CA PRO A 494 -21.53 -18.49 9.59
C PRO A 494 -20.89 -19.34 10.70
N GLY A 495 -21.49 -19.35 11.89
CA GLY A 495 -21.01 -20.12 13.06
C GLY A 495 -20.87 -21.63 12.77
N ASP A 496 -19.97 -22.32 13.50
CA ASP A 496 -19.59 -23.74 13.30
C ASP A 496 -19.93 -24.64 14.50
N ASP A 497 -20.97 -24.31 15.27
CA ASP A 497 -21.45 -25.06 16.45
C ASP A 497 -20.41 -25.24 17.58
N LEU A 498 -19.25 -24.59 17.51
CA LEU A 498 -18.29 -24.56 18.61
C LEU A 498 -18.79 -23.63 19.73
N ASP A 499 -18.74 -24.11 20.98
CA ASP A 499 -19.20 -23.38 22.17
C ASP A 499 -18.53 -21.99 22.33
N GLU A 500 -17.36 -21.79 21.77
CA GLU A 500 -16.61 -20.53 21.77
C GLU A 500 -17.00 -19.56 20.65
N HIS A 501 -17.67 -20.05 19.61
CA HIS A 501 -18.29 -19.26 18.55
C HIS A 501 -19.79 -19.05 18.80
N TYR A 502 -20.30 -19.35 20.01
CA TYR A 502 -21.73 -19.42 20.34
C TYR A 502 -22.58 -18.16 20.03
N ALA A 503 -21.94 -17.00 19.98
CA ALA A 503 -22.58 -15.74 19.63
C ALA A 503 -22.03 -15.13 18.32
N GLY A 504 -21.12 -15.80 17.62
CA GLY A 504 -20.27 -15.21 16.59
C GLY A 504 -20.19 -15.97 15.27
N GLN A 505 -19.45 -15.37 14.35
CA GLN A 505 -19.10 -15.90 13.04
C GLN A 505 -17.82 -16.75 13.14
N THR A 506 -17.66 -17.71 12.24
CA THR A 506 -16.39 -18.39 12.04
C THR A 506 -15.36 -17.47 11.39
N LEU A 507 -14.11 -17.64 11.77
CA LEU A 507 -12.98 -17.05 11.08
C LEU A 507 -12.16 -18.14 10.43
N LYS A 508 -12.03 -18.08 9.10
CA LYS A 508 -11.07 -18.91 8.37
C LYS A 508 -9.85 -18.09 8.01
N LEU A 509 -8.67 -18.62 8.29
CA LEU A 509 -7.41 -18.09 7.79
C LEU A 509 -7.06 -18.81 6.49
N ILE A 510 -7.25 -18.10 5.39
CA ILE A 510 -6.99 -18.60 4.05
C ILE A 510 -5.92 -17.72 3.44
N ASP A 511 -4.68 -18.22 3.41
CA ASP A 511 -3.61 -17.49 2.77
C ASP A 511 -3.85 -17.43 1.26
N PHE A 512 -4.00 -16.22 0.70
CA PHE A 512 -4.13 -15.99 -0.74
C PHE A 512 -2.81 -15.53 -1.38
N GLY A 513 -1.68 -15.56 -0.66
CA GLY A 513 -0.37 -15.21 -1.20
C GLY A 513 -0.13 -13.70 -1.34
N LEU A 514 -0.89 -12.87 -0.62
CA LEU A 514 -0.76 -11.40 -0.58
C LEU A 514 0.18 -10.88 0.52
N ALA A 515 0.92 -11.75 1.19
CA ALA A 515 1.93 -11.32 2.14
C ALA A 515 3.03 -10.56 1.36
N PHE A 516 3.13 -9.25 1.59
CA PHE A 516 4.33 -8.50 1.22
C PHE A 516 5.50 -9.17 1.94
N ASP A 517 6.55 -9.56 1.21
CA ASP A 517 7.79 -10.14 1.76
C ASP A 517 8.34 -9.27 2.89
N TYR A 518 7.97 -9.59 4.13
CA TYR A 518 8.59 -9.03 5.32
C TYR A 518 9.29 -10.15 6.08
N LEU A 519 10.63 -10.08 6.03
CA LEU A 519 11.59 -10.59 7.00
C LEU A 519 11.41 -12.05 7.47
N ILE A 520 12.40 -12.87 7.12
CA ILE A 520 12.72 -14.17 7.77
C ILE A 520 12.48 -14.06 9.29
N PRO A 521 11.55 -14.82 9.90
CA PRO A 521 11.20 -14.64 11.30
C PRO A 521 12.37 -15.06 12.18
N ARG A 522 13.06 -14.09 12.80
CA ARG A 522 14.10 -14.38 13.79
C ARG A 522 13.49 -14.74 15.15
N ASN A 523 12.23 -14.35 15.43
CA ASN A 523 11.53 -14.51 16.72
C ASN A 523 10.08 -15.02 16.54
N ALA A 524 9.92 -16.07 15.75
CA ALA A 524 8.67 -16.46 15.11
C ALA A 524 7.40 -16.52 16.02
N PRO A 525 7.40 -17.11 17.23
CA PRO A 525 6.23 -17.06 18.11
C PRO A 525 5.80 -15.66 18.55
N GLN A 526 6.78 -14.82 18.86
CA GLN A 526 6.57 -13.46 19.33
C GLN A 526 6.10 -12.53 18.21
N ASP A 527 6.53 -12.82 16.98
CA ASP A 527 6.11 -12.09 15.78
C ASP A 527 4.64 -12.41 15.44
N ASN A 528 4.22 -13.69 15.51
CA ASN A 528 2.81 -14.04 15.29
C ASN A 528 1.86 -13.40 16.31
N ILE A 529 2.26 -13.33 17.59
CA ILE A 529 1.46 -12.67 18.64
C ILE A 529 1.31 -11.17 18.36
N TYR A 530 2.36 -10.55 17.84
CA TYR A 530 2.33 -9.16 17.42
C TYR A 530 1.34 -8.97 16.25
N ASP A 531 1.40 -9.83 15.24
CA ASP A 531 0.54 -9.75 14.06
C ASP A 531 -0.95 -9.98 14.43
N CYS A 532 -1.25 -10.97 15.28
CA CYS A 532 -2.59 -11.17 15.82
C CYS A 532 -3.12 -9.92 16.54
N ALA A 533 -2.29 -9.26 17.35
CA ALA A 533 -2.64 -8.04 18.06
C ALA A 533 -2.84 -6.86 17.11
N GLU A 534 -1.98 -6.73 16.10
CA GLU A 534 -2.10 -5.72 15.04
C GLU A 534 -3.42 -5.87 14.26
N MET A 535 -3.85 -7.10 13.95
CA MET A 535 -5.12 -7.33 13.28
C MET A 535 -6.32 -6.80 14.08
N ILE A 536 -6.29 -6.91 15.41
CA ILE A 536 -7.33 -6.36 16.27
C ILE A 536 -7.28 -4.83 16.30
N VAL A 537 -6.08 -4.23 16.38
CA VAL A 537 -5.93 -2.75 16.33
C VAL A 537 -6.51 -2.16 15.05
N ASN A 538 -6.36 -2.85 13.92
CA ASN A 538 -6.88 -2.40 12.62
C ASN A 538 -8.41 -2.28 12.56
N LEU A 539 -9.16 -2.82 13.53
CA LEU A 539 -10.61 -2.66 13.65
C LEU A 539 -11.03 -1.26 14.14
N PHE A 540 -10.13 -0.46 14.71
CA PHE A 540 -10.46 0.81 15.39
C PHE A 540 -9.99 2.08 14.64
N ASP A 541 -9.86 2.00 13.30
CA ASP A 541 -9.45 3.10 12.43
C ASP A 541 -8.20 3.88 12.87
N THR A 542 -7.17 3.13 13.24
CA THR A 542 -5.84 3.74 13.37
C THR A 542 -5.32 3.93 11.95
N HIS A 543 -5.30 5.17 11.46
CA HIS A 543 -4.51 5.52 10.27
C HIS A 543 -3.16 4.76 10.33
N PRO A 544 -2.67 4.13 9.26
CA PRO A 544 -1.43 3.34 9.26
C PRO A 544 -0.15 4.14 9.65
N MET A 545 -0.30 5.40 10.06
CA MET A 545 0.71 6.38 10.39
C MET A 545 0.87 6.63 11.92
N ARG A 546 0.06 6.02 12.80
CA ARG A 546 0.17 6.19 14.27
C ARG A 546 0.72 4.97 15.02
N LYS A 547 1.68 4.24 14.45
CA LYS A 547 2.46 3.23 15.19
C LYS A 547 3.57 3.88 16.04
N VAL A 548 3.26 5.00 16.69
CA VAL A 548 4.19 5.71 17.59
C VAL A 548 4.39 4.83 18.81
N ILE A 549 5.65 4.61 19.18
CA ILE A 549 6.00 3.87 20.38
C ILE A 549 5.67 4.75 21.58
N VAL A 550 4.81 4.25 22.47
CA VAL A 550 4.46 4.94 23.71
C VAL A 550 4.86 4.09 24.91
N ARG A 551 5.25 4.77 25.98
CA ARG A 551 5.41 4.16 27.29
C ARG A 551 4.05 4.18 27.99
N TRP A 552 3.49 3.03 28.28
CA TRP A 552 2.23 2.91 29.00
C TRP A 552 2.34 1.84 30.08
N GLU A 553 1.93 2.19 31.30
CA GLU A 553 2.26 1.44 32.52
C GLU A 553 3.79 1.18 32.59
N ASN A 554 4.24 -0.06 32.35
CA ASN A 554 5.65 -0.45 32.35
C ASN A 554 6.13 -1.05 31.01
N ILE A 555 5.44 -0.74 29.91
CA ILE A 555 5.64 -1.38 28.61
C ILE A 555 5.89 -0.33 27.53
N ASP A 556 6.83 -0.59 26.63
CA ASP A 556 7.05 0.22 25.43
C ASP A 556 6.26 -0.41 24.29
N THR A 557 5.06 0.10 24.00
CA THR A 557 4.09 -0.54 23.11
C THR A 557 3.80 0.29 21.86
N ARG A 558 3.47 -0.39 20.77
CA ARG A 558 2.95 0.23 19.52
C ARG A 558 1.42 0.36 19.50
N ALA A 559 0.74 -0.02 20.58
CA ALA A 559 -0.72 0.05 20.72
C ALA A 559 -1.23 1.40 21.26
N GLY A 560 -0.44 2.48 21.13
CA GLY A 560 -0.77 3.79 21.73
C GLY A 560 -2.13 4.36 21.32
N ALA A 561 -2.64 3.97 20.14
CA ALA A 561 -3.92 4.44 19.65
C ALA A 561 -5.15 3.84 20.36
N ILE A 562 -4.98 2.79 21.18
CA ILE A 562 -6.11 2.12 21.85
C ILE A 562 -6.03 2.18 23.38
N ILE A 563 -4.95 2.69 23.97
CA ILE A 563 -4.75 2.71 25.44
C ILE A 563 -4.92 4.12 26.00
N PRO A 564 -5.46 4.28 27.23
CA PRO A 564 -5.62 5.58 27.87
C PRO A 564 -4.25 6.12 28.33
N MET A 565 -3.84 7.29 27.83
CA MET A 565 -2.59 7.93 28.23
C MET A 565 -2.81 8.85 29.44
N ASP A 566 -1.79 8.99 30.30
CA ASP A 566 -1.88 9.82 31.51
C ASP A 566 -2.19 11.29 31.15
N GLY A 567 -3.30 11.80 31.67
CA GLY A 567 -3.75 13.17 31.40
C GLY A 567 -4.51 13.36 30.07
N GLU A 568 -4.74 12.28 29.31
CA GLU A 568 -5.57 12.28 28.11
C GLU A 568 -6.90 11.55 28.36
N GLU A 569 -7.92 11.87 27.55
CA GLU A 569 -9.17 11.11 27.56
C GLU A 569 -8.91 9.70 26.99
N ASP A 570 -9.59 8.69 27.55
CA ASP A 570 -9.51 7.33 27.02
C ASP A 570 -9.97 7.34 25.54
N PRO A 571 -9.13 6.92 24.58
CA PRO A 571 -9.49 6.95 23.16
C PRO A 571 -10.61 5.95 22.80
N LEU A 572 -10.81 4.90 23.61
CA LEU A 572 -11.80 3.85 23.36
C LEU A 572 -12.51 3.43 24.67
N PRO A 573 -13.24 4.33 25.34
CA PRO A 573 -13.81 4.07 26.67
C PRO A 573 -14.89 2.99 26.69
N LYS A 574 -15.45 2.66 25.51
CA LYS A 574 -16.47 1.63 25.31
C LYS A 574 -15.87 0.24 24.99
N VAL A 575 -14.55 0.19 24.77
CA VAL A 575 -13.82 -1.05 24.53
C VAL A 575 -13.19 -1.52 25.83
N ASP A 576 -13.30 -2.82 26.09
CA ASP A 576 -12.81 -3.46 27.30
C ASP A 576 -11.31 -3.19 27.52
N LEU A 577 -10.98 -2.59 28.65
CA LEU A 577 -9.61 -2.17 28.95
C LEU A 577 -8.67 -3.38 29.14
N GLU A 578 -9.18 -4.51 29.63
CA GLU A 578 -8.39 -5.74 29.78
C GLU A 578 -7.92 -6.30 28.43
N LEU A 579 -8.79 -6.27 27.40
CA LEU A 579 -8.40 -6.63 26.04
C LEU A 579 -7.31 -5.70 25.52
N ARG A 580 -7.50 -4.39 25.70
CA ARG A 580 -6.57 -3.36 25.22
C ARG A 580 -5.21 -3.46 25.90
N ARG A 581 -5.18 -3.78 27.20
CA ARG A 581 -3.96 -4.08 27.96
C ARG A 581 -3.25 -5.32 27.43
N LEU A 582 -3.97 -6.40 27.12
CA LEU A 582 -3.38 -7.60 26.54
C LEU A 582 -2.78 -7.32 25.16
N ILE A 583 -3.50 -6.62 24.28
CA ILE A 583 -3.01 -6.19 22.96
C ILE A 583 -1.74 -5.34 23.11
N ALA A 584 -1.73 -4.38 24.03
CA ALA A 584 -0.56 -3.54 24.31
C ALA A 584 0.67 -4.35 24.73
N ARG A 585 0.49 -5.38 25.57
CA ARG A 585 1.55 -6.34 25.94
C ARG A 585 2.05 -7.15 24.75
N CYS A 586 1.14 -7.62 23.90
CA CYS A 586 1.48 -8.34 22.66
C CYS A 586 2.24 -7.44 21.66
N MET A 587 2.00 -6.13 21.68
CA MET A 587 2.65 -5.15 20.81
C MET A 587 3.88 -4.46 21.44
N ASP A 588 4.52 -5.06 22.45
CA ASP A 588 5.80 -4.56 22.99
C ASP A 588 6.86 -4.51 21.88
N THR A 589 7.60 -3.40 21.87
CA THR A 589 8.72 -3.15 20.95
C THR A 589 9.86 -4.16 21.09
N SER A 590 10.02 -4.75 22.27
CA SER A 590 10.94 -5.86 22.53
C SER A 590 10.19 -7.19 22.40
N PRO A 591 10.52 -8.04 21.41
CA PRO A 591 9.94 -9.38 21.27
C PRO A 591 10.07 -10.21 22.55
N TYR A 592 11.17 -10.05 23.29
CA TYR A 592 11.44 -10.81 24.52
C TYR A 592 10.55 -10.45 25.71
N ARG A 593 9.87 -9.30 25.67
CA ARG A 593 8.92 -8.87 26.72
C ARG A 593 7.46 -9.15 26.37
N ARG A 594 7.18 -9.60 25.13
CA ARG A 594 5.84 -10.01 24.73
C ARG A 594 5.43 -11.26 25.53
N PRO A 595 4.15 -11.38 25.92
CA PRO A 595 3.67 -12.56 26.64
C PRO A 595 3.88 -13.83 25.80
N PRO A 596 4.19 -14.97 26.42
CA PRO A 596 4.25 -16.24 25.70
C PRO A 596 2.85 -16.63 25.19
N LEU A 597 2.80 -17.40 24.11
CA LEU A 597 1.55 -17.82 23.46
C LEU A 597 0.60 -18.53 24.42
N GLU A 598 1.13 -19.39 25.29
CA GLU A 598 0.36 -20.10 26.31
C GLU A 598 -0.38 -19.14 27.26
N GLU A 599 0.25 -18.04 27.64
CA GLU A 599 -0.38 -17.03 28.47
C GLU A 599 -1.51 -16.32 27.71
N VAL A 600 -1.26 -15.92 26.46
CA VAL A 600 -2.26 -15.25 25.62
C VAL A 600 -3.46 -16.17 25.37
N LEU A 601 -3.21 -17.45 25.06
CA LEU A 601 -4.25 -18.47 24.89
C LEU A 601 -5.09 -18.60 26.16
N ARG A 602 -4.45 -18.78 27.33
CA ARG A 602 -5.16 -18.91 28.60
C ARG A 602 -6.05 -17.69 28.91
N ILE A 603 -5.54 -16.48 28.69
CA ILE A 603 -6.28 -15.24 28.96
C ILE A 603 -7.48 -15.11 28.02
N THR A 604 -7.26 -15.32 26.72
CA THR A 604 -8.32 -15.21 25.70
C THR A 604 -9.40 -16.29 25.87
N THR A 605 -9.02 -17.54 26.14
CA THR A 605 -9.96 -18.63 26.47
C THR A 605 -10.80 -18.29 27.70
N HIS A 606 -10.17 -17.82 28.78
CA HIS A 606 -10.90 -17.42 29.98
C HIS A 606 -11.88 -16.28 29.71
N ALA A 607 -11.47 -15.26 28.94
CA ALA A 607 -12.33 -14.13 28.60
C ALA A 607 -13.56 -14.56 27.79
N VAL A 608 -13.39 -15.43 26.78
CA VAL A 608 -14.48 -15.91 25.92
C VAL A 608 -15.47 -16.79 26.68
N LEU A 609 -14.98 -17.70 27.54
CA LEU A 609 -15.83 -18.69 28.22
C LEU A 609 -16.54 -18.16 29.48
N THR A 610 -15.99 -17.14 30.14
CA THR A 610 -16.47 -16.73 31.48
C THR A 610 -17.11 -15.36 31.53
N ARG A 611 -16.76 -14.44 30.63
CA ARG A 611 -17.30 -13.07 30.67
C ARG A 611 -18.74 -13.04 30.17
N LYS A 612 -19.58 -12.33 30.92
CA LYS A 612 -21.01 -12.16 30.65
C LYS A 612 -21.29 -10.76 30.11
N PRO A 613 -22.49 -10.46 29.58
CA PRO A 613 -22.81 -9.11 29.10
C PRO A 613 -22.49 -8.00 30.11
N ASP A 614 -22.76 -8.23 31.39
CA ASP A 614 -22.50 -7.28 32.48
C ASP A 614 -21.00 -7.09 32.81
N SER A 615 -20.11 -7.87 32.18
CA SER A 615 -18.66 -7.71 32.32
C SER A 615 -18.08 -6.57 31.46
N PHE A 616 -18.89 -5.91 30.64
CA PHE A 616 -18.43 -4.94 29.63
C PHE A 616 -19.12 -3.57 29.79
N PRO A 617 -18.52 -2.48 29.24
CA PRO A 617 -19.04 -1.12 29.41
C PRO A 617 -20.46 -0.90 28.86
N GLU A 618 -20.90 -1.68 27.86
CA GLU A 618 -22.21 -1.53 27.21
C GLU A 618 -22.99 -2.87 27.20
N PRO A 619 -23.49 -3.40 28.35
CA PRO A 619 -24.03 -4.76 28.44
C PRO A 619 -25.14 -5.11 27.45
N ARG A 620 -25.95 -4.11 27.06
CA ARG A 620 -27.03 -4.29 26.07
C ARG A 620 -26.51 -4.74 24.70
N ARG A 621 -25.31 -4.29 24.30
CA ARG A 621 -24.67 -4.67 23.02
C ARG A 621 -24.04 -6.05 23.06
N GLU A 622 -23.91 -6.62 24.25
CA GLU A 622 -23.13 -7.83 24.49
C GLU A 622 -24.04 -9.05 24.74
N THR A 623 -25.36 -8.92 24.57
CA THR A 623 -26.28 -10.08 24.63
C THR A 623 -26.19 -10.92 23.35
N ASP A 624 -26.51 -12.21 23.43
CA ASP A 624 -26.44 -13.09 22.25
C ASP A 624 -27.36 -12.62 21.11
N SER A 625 -28.55 -12.09 21.44
CA SER A 625 -29.46 -11.50 20.44
C SER A 625 -28.82 -10.28 19.78
N ALA A 626 -28.28 -9.35 20.58
CA ALA A 626 -27.67 -8.13 20.06
C ALA A 626 -26.45 -8.41 19.17
N ILE A 627 -25.62 -9.40 19.52
CA ILE A 627 -24.47 -9.78 18.71
C ILE A 627 -24.93 -10.45 17.40
N ARG A 628 -25.94 -11.33 17.44
CA ARG A 628 -26.52 -11.93 16.22
C ARG A 628 -27.14 -10.88 15.30
N GLU A 629 -27.89 -9.94 15.86
CA GLU A 629 -28.45 -8.81 15.13
C GLU A 629 -27.36 -7.92 14.52
N TRP A 630 -26.28 -7.65 15.28
CA TRP A 630 -25.14 -6.90 14.79
C TRP A 630 -24.46 -7.60 13.61
N TRP A 631 -24.19 -8.90 13.71
CA TRP A 631 -23.67 -9.66 12.58
C TRP A 631 -24.62 -9.65 11.37
N GLN A 632 -25.92 -9.83 11.60
CA GLN A 632 -26.92 -9.75 10.54
C GLN A 632 -26.89 -8.37 9.85
N GLN A 633 -26.81 -7.30 10.63
CA GLN A 633 -26.83 -5.93 10.13
C GLN A 633 -25.58 -5.55 9.35
N PHE A 634 -24.39 -5.98 9.78
CA PHE A 634 -23.11 -5.51 9.23
C PHE A 634 -22.46 -6.50 8.25
N MET A 635 -22.81 -7.79 8.28
CA MET A 635 -22.32 -8.78 7.31
C MET A 635 -23.35 -9.17 6.25
N TYR A 636 -24.59 -9.47 6.65
CA TYR A 636 -25.54 -10.18 5.78
C TYR A 636 -26.60 -9.28 5.12
N ASN A 637 -27.02 -8.20 5.79
CA ASN A 637 -28.00 -7.23 5.28
C ASN A 637 -27.35 -5.97 4.67
N ALA A 638 -26.02 -5.90 4.66
CA ALA A 638 -25.27 -4.66 4.48
C ALA A 638 -24.85 -4.36 3.05
#